data_AF-A0A8S2DHT4-F1
#
_entry.id   AF-A0A8S2DHT4-F1
#
_cell.length_a   1.000
_cell.length_b   1.000
_cell.length_c   1.000
_cell.angle_alpha   90.00
_cell.angle_beta   90.00
_cell.angle_gamma   90.00
#
_symmetry.space_group_name_H-M   'P 1'
#
loop_
_entity.id
_entity.type
_entity.pdbx_description
1 polymer ?
#
loop_
_entity_poly.entity_id
_entity_poly.type
_entity_poly.pdbx_seq_one_letter_code
_entity_poly.pdbx_strand_id
1 'polypeptide(L)'
;LYSRSLPIWEVAALLMEHQDATCALVKLIQEYQSRFQKNLHVNELYIMRNMLDIQDFRGNRTVRLLPRCAEMLKELRSGGVVLEPAFCEQHCPSNYVVNADLELPFVKLSLDKFSEDVRCLLIEHSGSLPLASFPLCYAHRFEPLSDHDDGIPLEHFISCIKDVQIVMCDGAIKKVQFVTATGVLNGVDTTVCSENNDAQQRLQQFGREVLDLLKQQSPHCRLPVSKFVSSYHQYFSRQCRVADYGYTKIIDLLMAIPKTIQILGNGNKRIITLSHRSQVKRFTNDLVRMLKNKPQRSIHISEIPREYEMAYKKQFYISDFGLSYIEDMISEIKDNKELVIELDKDIIKLYRKERTDLEIFATRNFERDVVDMLRQMPDFSIPFQKFVPSYHHHFGYQCKVQTYGFARLIDLLEEIADVIKITEDKNGEKIVQLTEPMIYRAISLNIEQLVKQNQGLLPLKDLQTQYFHVYRTELNPEEFGDENLECLLMKMADKLKFHFFNFDIVIGLQDENRQTIQLAKQVVHTLMLSQCQLSFWQLKQEMLTKYQQNITITTCQNELKDYVTVIDQTVRLTPPMYFAYNAVILLNQFDGKITYEDFLLEYQRKTGSSHLLYPTEYGYPTMTRLFEAIQLVCCIRGRRYNKMVLLNNEFRFGSYSIIGE
;
A
#
# COMPACT_ATOMS: atom_id res chain seq x y z
N LEU A 1 48.65 -22.72 -24.77
CA LEU A 1 48.19 -21.37 -24.35
C LEU A 1 46.72 -21.33 -23.87
N TYR A 2 46.02 -22.48 -23.80
CA TYR A 2 44.62 -22.58 -23.33
C TYR A 2 44.48 -22.89 -21.82
N SER A 3 45.47 -22.53 -20.99
CA SER A 3 45.24 -22.48 -19.54
C SER A 3 44.70 -21.10 -19.19
N ARG A 4 43.45 -21.01 -18.76
CA ARG A 4 42.86 -19.82 -18.11
C ARG A 4 43.53 -19.56 -16.75
N SER A 5 44.85 -19.43 -16.70
CA SER A 5 45.51 -18.84 -15.54
C SER A 5 45.20 -17.35 -15.57
N LEU A 6 44.18 -16.97 -14.80
CA LEU A 6 43.60 -15.62 -14.68
C LEU A 6 44.61 -14.45 -14.74
N PRO A 7 45.82 -14.51 -14.15
CA PRO A 7 46.73 -13.36 -14.15
C PRO A 7 47.26 -12.95 -15.54
N ILE A 8 47.41 -13.88 -16.48
CA ILE A 8 48.09 -13.61 -17.75
C ILE A 8 47.30 -12.63 -18.62
N TRP A 9 45.99 -12.87 -18.77
CA TRP A 9 45.13 -12.01 -19.58
C TRP A 9 44.86 -10.67 -18.90
N GLU A 10 44.77 -10.65 -17.57
CA GLU A 10 44.62 -9.43 -16.76
C GLU A 10 45.85 -8.51 -16.91
N VAL A 11 47.07 -9.07 -16.86
CA VAL A 11 48.32 -8.32 -17.08
C VAL A 11 48.44 -7.84 -18.53
N ALA A 12 48.11 -8.69 -19.51
CA ALA A 12 48.15 -8.29 -20.91
C ALA A 12 47.13 -7.19 -21.24
N ALA A 13 45.94 -7.22 -20.63
CA ALA A 13 44.92 -6.20 -20.77
C ALA A 13 45.41 -4.83 -20.27
N LEU A 14 46.02 -4.79 -19.07
CA LEU A 14 46.60 -3.56 -18.51
C LEU A 14 47.71 -3.01 -19.40
N LEU A 15 48.64 -3.86 -19.84
CA LEU A 15 49.75 -3.41 -20.70
C LEU A 15 49.24 -2.83 -22.02
N MET A 16 48.21 -3.43 -22.64
CA MET A 16 47.58 -2.92 -23.86
C MET A 16 46.95 -1.53 -23.72
N GLU A 17 46.72 -1.05 -22.49
CA GLU A 17 46.20 0.31 -22.21
C GLU A 17 47.32 1.35 -22.14
N HIS A 18 48.59 0.95 -22.01
CA HIS A 18 49.73 1.86 -22.03
C HIS A 18 50.28 2.04 -23.44
N GLN A 19 50.88 3.20 -23.68
CA GLN A 19 51.62 3.48 -24.91
C GLN A 19 52.71 2.41 -25.14
N ASP A 20 52.84 1.93 -26.38
CA ASP A 20 53.78 0.86 -26.79
C ASP A 20 53.64 -0.45 -26.01
N ALA A 21 52.50 -0.66 -25.36
CA ALA A 21 52.22 -1.77 -24.46
C ALA A 21 53.29 -1.98 -23.36
N THR A 22 53.82 -0.86 -22.84
CA THR A 22 54.96 -0.83 -21.91
C THR A 22 54.66 0.04 -20.69
N CYS A 23 54.97 -0.44 -19.49
CA CYS A 23 54.90 0.39 -18.28
C CYS A 23 55.96 0.01 -17.23
N ALA A 24 56.13 0.85 -16.20
CA ALA A 24 57.01 0.55 -15.07
C ALA A 24 56.46 -0.60 -14.23
N LEU A 25 57.31 -1.54 -13.80
CA LEU A 25 56.91 -2.73 -13.04
C LEU A 25 56.10 -2.38 -11.78
N VAL A 26 56.54 -1.34 -11.06
CA VAL A 26 55.84 -0.86 -9.85
C VAL A 26 54.44 -0.36 -10.19
N LYS A 27 54.31 0.37 -11.30
CA LYS A 27 53.03 0.89 -11.80
C LYS A 27 52.09 -0.24 -12.20
N LEU A 28 52.59 -1.26 -12.92
CA LEU A 28 51.81 -2.44 -13.30
C LEU A 28 51.23 -3.17 -12.08
N ILE A 29 52.03 -3.38 -11.04
CA ILE A 29 51.60 -4.06 -9.82
C ILE A 29 50.53 -3.24 -9.09
N GLN A 30 50.72 -1.91 -9.00
CA GLN A 30 49.74 -1.00 -8.41
C GLN A 30 48.41 -1.00 -9.17
N GLU A 31 48.45 -0.90 -10.49
CA GLU A 31 47.25 -0.92 -11.35
C GLU A 31 46.53 -2.27 -11.27
N TYR A 32 47.27 -3.38 -11.27
CA TYR A 32 46.71 -4.72 -11.12
C TYR A 32 46.01 -4.89 -9.77
N GLN A 33 46.65 -4.45 -8.68
CA GLN A 33 46.07 -4.53 -7.35
C GLN A 33 44.83 -3.64 -7.23
N SER A 34 44.87 -2.41 -7.74
CA SER A 34 43.73 -1.49 -7.70
C SER A 34 42.53 -2.03 -8.49
N ARG A 35 42.76 -2.50 -9.72
CA ARG A 35 41.70 -2.96 -10.64
C ARG A 35 41.12 -4.32 -10.27
N PHE A 36 41.97 -5.30 -9.99
CA PHE A 36 41.56 -6.70 -9.78
C PHE A 36 41.39 -7.09 -8.31
N GLN A 37 41.86 -6.27 -7.36
CA GLN A 37 41.85 -6.58 -5.93
C GLN A 37 42.57 -7.91 -5.62
N LYS A 38 43.65 -8.17 -6.38
CA LYS A 38 44.54 -9.32 -6.29
C LYS A 38 45.98 -8.84 -6.19
N ASN A 39 46.83 -9.60 -5.53
CA ASN A 39 48.26 -9.32 -5.51
C ASN A 39 48.91 -9.90 -6.77
N LEU A 40 49.81 -9.13 -7.38
CA LEU A 40 50.65 -9.58 -8.50
C LEU A 40 52.10 -9.63 -8.02
N HIS A 41 52.65 -10.84 -7.93
CA HIS A 41 54.03 -11.03 -7.51
C HIS A 41 54.98 -11.03 -8.71
N VAL A 42 56.18 -10.46 -8.54
CA VAL A 42 57.19 -10.38 -9.62
C VAL A 42 57.56 -11.76 -10.18
N ASN A 43 57.56 -12.80 -9.34
CA ASN A 43 57.82 -14.17 -9.77
C ASN A 43 56.79 -14.67 -10.79
N GLU A 44 55.53 -14.26 -10.66
CA GLU A 44 54.46 -14.63 -11.60
C GLU A 44 54.70 -14.00 -12.97
N LEU A 45 55.20 -12.77 -13.02
CA LEU A 45 55.58 -12.11 -14.27
C LEU A 45 56.75 -12.81 -14.97
N TYR A 46 57.71 -13.34 -14.21
CA TYR A 46 58.81 -14.10 -14.79
C TYR A 46 58.39 -15.47 -15.36
N ILE A 47 57.29 -16.05 -14.87
CA ILE A 47 56.67 -17.24 -15.49
C ILE A 47 56.06 -16.86 -16.86
N MET A 48 55.67 -15.60 -17.06
CA MET A 48 55.06 -15.07 -18.29
C MET A 48 56.05 -14.55 -19.34
N ARG A 49 57.36 -14.85 -19.23
CA ARG A 49 58.42 -14.40 -20.17
C ARG A 49 58.17 -14.74 -21.65
N ASN A 50 57.32 -15.73 -21.93
CA ASN A 50 56.94 -16.06 -23.31
C ASN A 50 56.01 -15.00 -23.96
N MET A 51 55.43 -14.12 -23.14
CA MET A 51 54.55 -13.02 -23.55
C MET A 51 55.10 -11.64 -23.18
N LEU A 52 55.92 -11.56 -22.14
CA LEU A 52 56.43 -10.30 -21.58
C LEU A 52 57.94 -10.18 -21.76
N ASP A 53 58.38 -8.98 -22.12
CA ASP A 53 59.77 -8.56 -22.02
C ASP A 53 59.93 -7.69 -20.75
N ILE A 54 60.85 -8.08 -19.87
CA ILE A 54 61.12 -7.37 -18.61
C ILE A 54 62.53 -6.82 -18.70
N GLN A 55 62.65 -5.50 -18.83
CA GLN A 55 63.92 -4.81 -18.97
C GLN A 55 64.29 -4.14 -17.65
N ASP A 56 65.56 -4.21 -17.26
CA ASP A 56 66.09 -3.53 -16.07
C ASP A 56 67.13 -2.51 -16.51
N PHE A 57 66.81 -1.22 -16.34
CA PHE A 57 67.75 -0.14 -16.63
C PHE A 57 68.01 0.67 -15.36
N ARG A 58 69.24 0.54 -14.82
CA ARG A 58 69.69 1.26 -13.61
C ARG A 58 68.74 1.13 -12.41
N GLY A 59 68.12 -0.04 -12.23
CA GLY A 59 67.18 -0.32 -11.13
C GLY A 59 65.72 0.03 -11.43
N ASN A 60 65.44 0.67 -12.56
CA ASN A 60 64.07 0.88 -13.04
C ASN A 60 63.68 -0.28 -13.96
N ARG A 61 62.82 -1.16 -13.43
CA ARG A 61 62.26 -2.28 -14.20
C ARG A 61 61.05 -1.84 -14.99
N THR A 62 61.06 -2.08 -16.30
CA THR A 62 59.90 -1.91 -17.18
C THR A 62 59.42 -3.27 -17.66
N VAL A 63 58.12 -3.38 -17.86
CA VAL A 63 57.46 -4.57 -18.40
C VAL A 63 56.79 -4.17 -19.69
N ARG A 64 57.05 -4.92 -20.75
CA ARG A 64 56.49 -4.72 -22.08
C ARG A 64 55.83 -5.99 -22.57
N LEU A 65 54.64 -5.87 -23.17
CA LEU A 65 54.03 -6.97 -23.90
C LEU A 65 54.76 -7.16 -25.24
N LEU A 66 55.14 -8.39 -25.56
CA LEU A 66 55.84 -8.69 -26.82
C LEU A 66 54.97 -8.29 -28.03
N PRO A 67 55.55 -7.70 -29.10
CA PRO A 67 54.78 -7.21 -30.26
C PRO A 67 53.84 -8.25 -30.87
N ARG A 68 54.32 -9.49 -31.06
CA ARG A 68 53.52 -10.63 -31.54
C ARG A 68 52.29 -10.91 -30.69
N CYS A 69 52.38 -10.70 -29.37
CA CYS A 69 51.29 -10.93 -28.43
C CYS A 69 50.31 -9.75 -28.45
N ALA A 70 50.81 -8.53 -28.61
CA ALA A 70 49.99 -7.33 -28.76
C ALA A 70 49.15 -7.37 -30.05
N GLU A 71 49.74 -7.78 -31.18
CA GLU A 71 49.03 -7.94 -32.46
C GLU A 71 47.95 -9.03 -32.38
N MET A 72 48.31 -10.21 -31.88
CA MET A 72 47.35 -11.30 -31.64
C MET A 72 46.18 -10.84 -30.76
N LEU A 73 46.46 -10.06 -29.72
CA LEU A 73 45.43 -9.52 -28.83
C LEU A 73 44.52 -8.50 -29.53
N LYS A 74 45.06 -7.65 -30.39
CA LYS A 74 44.26 -6.70 -31.20
C LYS A 74 43.30 -7.44 -32.14
N GLU A 75 43.76 -8.50 -32.82
CA GLU A 75 42.91 -9.34 -33.68
C GLU A 75 41.79 -10.02 -32.88
N LEU A 76 42.09 -10.52 -31.68
CA LEU A 76 41.11 -11.11 -30.77
C LEU A 76 40.07 -10.10 -30.25
N ARG A 77 40.40 -8.81 -30.16
CA ARG A 77 39.43 -7.74 -29.86
C ARG A 77 38.45 -7.56 -31.02
N SER A 78 38.96 -7.49 -32.24
CA SER A 78 38.14 -7.34 -33.46
C SER A 78 37.22 -8.54 -33.71
N GLY A 79 37.60 -9.73 -33.24
CA GLY A 79 36.78 -10.95 -33.30
C GLY A 79 35.71 -11.06 -32.20
N GLY A 80 35.66 -10.15 -31.22
CA GLY A 80 34.63 -10.11 -30.17
C GLY A 80 34.79 -11.12 -29.04
N VAL A 81 35.96 -11.76 -28.86
CA VAL A 81 36.08 -12.95 -28.00
C VAL A 81 36.89 -12.76 -26.71
N VAL A 82 37.73 -11.73 -26.53
CA VAL A 82 38.70 -11.78 -25.39
C VAL A 82 38.92 -10.51 -24.55
N LEU A 83 38.94 -9.29 -25.09
CA LEU A 83 39.19 -8.08 -24.28
C LEU A 83 38.48 -6.85 -24.86
N GLU A 84 37.46 -6.35 -24.16
CA GLU A 84 36.81 -5.09 -24.51
C GLU A 84 37.71 -3.88 -24.18
N PRO A 85 37.58 -2.76 -24.91
CA PRO A 85 38.38 -1.57 -24.65
C PRO A 85 38.02 -0.96 -23.28
N ALA A 86 39.03 -0.56 -22.52
CA ALA A 86 38.85 0.01 -21.18
C ALA A 86 38.45 1.49 -21.22
N PHE A 87 38.57 2.12 -22.38
CA PHE A 87 38.21 3.52 -22.64
C PHE A 87 37.73 3.69 -24.09
N CYS A 88 37.08 4.82 -24.39
CA CYS A 88 36.62 5.16 -25.72
C CYS A 88 37.80 5.59 -26.61
N GLU A 89 38.08 4.80 -27.65
CA GLU A 89 39.19 5.07 -28.59
C GLU A 89 38.92 6.28 -29.50
N GLN A 90 37.67 6.73 -29.63
CA GLN A 90 37.30 7.87 -30.48
C GLN A 90 37.55 9.23 -29.80
N HIS A 91 37.26 9.32 -28.50
CA HIS A 91 37.21 10.60 -27.78
C HIS A 91 38.28 10.73 -26.70
N CYS A 92 38.90 9.64 -26.23
CA CYS A 92 39.98 9.71 -25.26
C CYS A 92 41.31 10.12 -25.93
N PRO A 93 42.09 11.03 -25.32
CA PRO A 93 43.41 11.40 -25.85
C PRO A 93 44.38 10.21 -25.82
N SER A 94 45.42 10.25 -26.66
CA SER A 94 46.36 9.12 -26.84
C SER A 94 47.17 8.76 -25.59
N ASN A 95 47.22 9.64 -24.59
CA ASN A 95 47.85 9.41 -23.28
C ASN A 95 46.83 9.13 -22.16
N TYR A 96 45.57 8.86 -22.51
CA TYR A 96 44.52 8.57 -21.54
C TYR A 96 44.82 7.26 -20.84
N VAL A 97 45.04 7.33 -19.52
CA VAL A 97 45.22 6.16 -18.68
C VAL A 97 43.92 5.94 -17.92
N VAL A 98 43.38 4.72 -18.02
CA VAL A 98 42.22 4.32 -17.23
C VAL A 98 42.65 4.26 -15.78
N ASN A 99 42.29 5.31 -15.03
CA ASN A 99 42.48 5.29 -13.60
C ASN A 99 41.38 4.41 -12.99
N ALA A 100 41.75 3.28 -12.40
CA ALA A 100 40.81 2.43 -11.65
C ALA A 100 40.17 3.18 -10.47
N ASP A 101 40.81 4.28 -10.02
CA ASP A 101 40.33 5.21 -9.00
C ASP A 101 39.67 6.47 -9.58
N LEU A 102 39.29 6.48 -10.87
CA LEU A 102 38.58 7.61 -11.48
C LEU A 102 37.30 7.92 -10.70
N GLU A 103 37.21 9.15 -10.20
CA GLU A 103 36.04 9.65 -9.49
C GLU A 103 35.07 10.23 -10.51
N LEU A 104 33.93 9.54 -10.68
CA LEU A 104 32.85 10.02 -11.53
C LEU A 104 32.11 11.16 -10.83
N PRO A 105 31.63 12.17 -11.57
CA PRO A 105 30.99 13.33 -10.98
C PRO A 105 29.65 12.97 -10.32
N PHE A 106 29.26 13.81 -9.38
CA PHE A 106 27.94 13.85 -8.76
C PHE A 106 27.10 14.87 -9.53
N VAL A 107 26.07 14.40 -10.23
CA VAL A 107 25.32 15.20 -11.20
C VAL A 107 24.01 15.73 -10.63
N LYS A 108 23.59 16.88 -11.14
CA LYS A 108 22.27 17.48 -10.92
C LYS A 108 21.60 17.74 -12.26
N LEU A 109 20.85 16.75 -12.73
CA LEU A 109 20.25 16.76 -14.08
C LEU A 109 18.82 16.22 -14.00
N SER A 110 17.97 16.62 -14.95
CA SER A 110 16.67 15.94 -15.15
C SER A 110 16.92 14.56 -15.74
N LEU A 111 16.31 13.54 -15.14
CA LEU A 111 16.45 12.15 -15.60
C LEU A 111 15.89 11.99 -17.01
N ASP A 112 14.80 12.65 -17.35
CA ASP A 112 14.18 12.56 -18.67
C ASP A 112 15.13 13.04 -19.77
N LYS A 113 15.65 14.28 -19.63
CA LYS A 113 16.60 14.84 -20.58
C LYS A 113 17.91 14.04 -20.66
N PHE A 114 18.46 13.67 -19.50
CA PHE A 114 19.69 12.89 -19.44
C PHE A 114 19.53 11.51 -20.09
N SER A 115 18.35 10.88 -19.95
CA SER A 115 18.06 9.60 -20.59
C SER A 115 18.14 9.68 -22.11
N GLU A 116 17.65 10.76 -22.72
CA GLU A 116 17.80 10.99 -24.16
C GLU A 116 19.27 11.13 -24.57
N ASP A 117 20.03 11.91 -23.80
CA ASP A 117 21.43 12.19 -24.08
C ASP A 117 22.28 10.90 -24.00
N VAL A 118 22.02 10.04 -23.00
CA VAL A 118 22.66 8.73 -22.86
C VAL A 118 22.33 7.80 -24.03
N ARG A 119 21.08 7.77 -24.50
CA ARG A 119 20.68 6.94 -25.65
C ARG A 119 21.40 7.38 -26.93
N CYS A 120 21.45 8.69 -27.19
CA CYS A 120 22.22 9.25 -28.30
C CYS A 120 23.69 8.83 -28.22
N LEU A 121 24.29 8.98 -27.04
CA LEU A 121 25.69 8.63 -26.83
C LEU A 121 25.97 7.15 -27.07
N LEU A 122 25.08 6.25 -26.59
CA LEU A 122 25.23 4.82 -26.84
C LEU A 122 25.07 4.46 -28.32
N ILE A 123 24.15 5.10 -29.06
CA ILE A 123 24.00 4.88 -30.51
C ILE A 123 25.30 5.23 -31.24
N GLU A 124 25.93 6.36 -30.92
CA GLU A 124 27.21 6.78 -31.50
C GLU A 124 28.36 5.80 -31.17
N HIS A 125 28.28 5.12 -30.03
CA HIS A 125 29.27 4.13 -29.58
C HIS A 125 28.85 2.68 -29.84
N SER A 126 28.07 2.43 -30.89
CA SER A 126 27.65 1.06 -31.29
C SER A 126 26.96 0.26 -30.17
N GLY A 127 26.25 0.96 -29.29
CA GLY A 127 25.46 0.41 -28.18
C GLY A 127 26.22 0.15 -26.89
N SER A 128 27.52 0.45 -26.81
CA SER A 128 28.35 0.17 -25.62
C SER A 128 29.46 1.19 -25.41
N LEU A 129 29.57 1.74 -24.20
CA LEU A 129 30.56 2.76 -23.84
C LEU A 129 31.22 2.44 -22.49
N PRO A 130 32.56 2.38 -22.39
CA PRO A 130 33.24 2.25 -21.09
C PRO A 130 32.88 3.40 -20.15
N LEU A 131 32.46 3.07 -18.92
CA LEU A 131 31.99 4.04 -17.94
C LEU A 131 33.05 5.09 -17.59
N ALA A 132 34.33 4.69 -17.58
CA ALA A 132 35.45 5.59 -17.33
C ALA A 132 35.55 6.73 -18.36
N SER A 133 35.17 6.47 -19.60
CA SER A 133 35.18 7.46 -20.68
C SER A 133 33.89 8.24 -20.79
N PHE A 134 32.84 7.85 -20.06
CA PHE A 134 31.51 8.43 -20.20
C PHE A 134 31.50 9.95 -20.05
N PRO A 135 32.11 10.57 -19.01
CA PRO A 135 32.09 12.03 -18.87
C PRO A 135 32.76 12.76 -20.04
N LEU A 136 33.84 12.20 -20.58
CA LEU A 136 34.57 12.79 -21.69
C LEU A 136 33.77 12.69 -23.01
N CYS A 137 33.20 11.52 -23.27
CA CYS A 137 32.33 11.31 -24.44
C CYS A 137 31.08 12.19 -24.37
N TYR A 138 30.49 12.34 -23.17
CA TYR A 138 29.36 13.23 -22.94
C TYR A 138 29.71 14.69 -23.26
N ALA A 139 30.83 15.19 -22.73
CA ALA A 139 31.30 16.56 -22.94
C ALA A 139 31.67 16.89 -24.40
N HIS A 140 31.91 15.87 -25.23
CA HIS A 140 32.15 16.09 -26.66
C HIS A 140 30.86 16.43 -27.43
N ARG A 141 29.72 15.93 -26.96
CA ARG A 141 28.43 16.03 -27.66
C ARG A 141 27.45 17.02 -27.01
N PHE A 142 27.53 17.15 -25.70
CA PHE A 142 26.64 17.91 -24.84
C PHE A 142 27.43 18.81 -23.89
N GLU A 143 26.74 19.56 -23.05
CA GLU A 143 27.39 20.39 -22.03
C GLU A 143 28.15 19.52 -21.02
N PRO A 144 29.39 19.86 -20.64
CA PRO A 144 30.18 19.05 -19.72
C PRO A 144 29.46 18.80 -18.38
N LEU A 145 29.52 17.56 -17.90
CA LEU A 145 28.95 17.18 -16.61
C LEU A 145 29.67 17.93 -15.48
N SER A 146 28.93 18.74 -14.73
CA SER A 146 29.43 19.44 -13.55
C SER A 146 29.37 18.54 -12.32
N ASP A 147 30.39 18.64 -11.47
CA ASP A 147 30.46 17.90 -10.20
C ASP A 147 29.87 18.74 -9.06
N HIS A 148 28.93 18.17 -8.31
CA HIS A 148 28.18 18.84 -7.26
C HIS A 148 28.24 18.07 -5.93
N ASP A 149 28.62 18.72 -4.84
CA ASP A 149 28.74 18.08 -3.51
C ASP A 149 27.46 17.35 -3.05
N ASP A 150 26.29 17.87 -3.40
CA ASP A 150 24.97 17.34 -3.08
C ASP A 150 24.28 16.66 -4.27
N GLY A 151 25.04 16.36 -5.33
CA GLY A 151 24.57 15.68 -6.52
C GLY A 151 24.38 14.16 -6.35
N ILE A 152 23.83 13.55 -7.39
CA ILE A 152 23.63 12.11 -7.48
C ILE A 152 24.83 11.47 -8.19
N PRO A 153 25.44 10.39 -7.67
CA PRO A 153 26.55 9.74 -8.35
C PRO A 153 26.18 9.38 -9.80
N LEU A 154 26.98 9.80 -10.78
CA LEU A 154 26.69 9.58 -12.20
C LEU A 154 26.42 8.10 -12.53
N GLU A 155 27.19 7.19 -11.93
CA GLU A 155 26.99 5.74 -12.10
C GLU A 155 25.59 5.29 -11.66
N HIS A 156 25.09 5.82 -10.54
CA HIS A 156 23.73 5.54 -10.08
C HIS A 156 22.71 6.16 -11.04
N PHE A 157 22.92 7.42 -11.43
CA PHE A 157 21.98 8.15 -12.27
C PHE A 157 21.79 7.50 -13.65
N ILE A 158 22.87 6.99 -14.25
CA ILE A 158 22.81 6.18 -15.49
C ILE A 158 21.98 4.90 -15.27
N SER A 159 22.13 4.24 -14.11
CA SER A 159 21.38 3.01 -13.80
C SER A 159 19.89 3.22 -13.55
N CYS A 160 19.42 4.47 -13.42
CA CYS A 160 18.00 4.79 -13.31
C CYS A 160 17.28 4.72 -14.68
N ILE A 161 18.01 4.65 -15.79
CA ILE A 161 17.47 4.62 -17.15
C ILE A 161 17.02 3.19 -17.50
N LYS A 162 15.73 3.00 -17.82
CA LYS A 162 15.08 1.68 -17.93
C LYS A 162 15.68 0.73 -18.98
N ASP A 163 16.13 1.27 -20.09
CA ASP A 163 16.65 0.56 -21.27
C ASP A 163 18.19 0.52 -21.32
N VAL A 164 18.86 1.01 -20.27
CA VAL A 164 20.32 1.06 -20.14
C VAL A 164 20.74 0.24 -18.92
N GLN A 165 21.91 -0.38 -19.00
CA GLN A 165 22.49 -1.13 -17.89
C GLN A 165 23.99 -0.85 -17.79
N ILE A 166 24.50 -0.99 -16.57
CA ILE A 166 25.94 -0.98 -16.29
C ILE A 166 26.38 -2.41 -15.98
N VAL A 167 27.29 -2.95 -16.79
CA VAL A 167 27.79 -4.33 -16.61
C VAL A 167 29.30 -4.32 -16.36
N MET A 168 29.73 -5.24 -15.50
CA MET A 168 31.15 -5.54 -15.28
C MET A 168 31.62 -6.52 -16.36
N CYS A 169 32.61 -6.14 -17.15
CA CYS A 169 33.21 -6.96 -18.19
C CYS A 169 34.40 -7.78 -17.67
N ASP A 170 34.82 -8.76 -18.47
CA ASP A 170 36.12 -9.40 -18.33
C ASP A 170 37.21 -8.32 -18.31
N GLY A 171 38.06 -8.34 -17.27
CA GLY A 171 39.02 -7.25 -17.02
C GLY A 171 38.58 -6.23 -15.98
N ALA A 172 37.48 -6.45 -15.25
CA ALA A 172 36.98 -5.57 -14.17
C ALA A 172 36.67 -4.13 -14.62
N ILE A 173 36.23 -3.96 -15.87
CA ILE A 173 35.79 -2.68 -16.44
C ILE A 173 34.27 -2.58 -16.34
N LYS A 174 33.74 -1.41 -15.96
CA LYS A 174 32.32 -1.10 -16.08
C LYS A 174 32.04 -0.50 -17.45
N LYS A 175 31.00 -0.97 -18.11
CA LYS A 175 30.47 -0.36 -19.33
C LYS A 175 29.00 -0.02 -19.18
N VAL A 176 28.60 1.04 -19.85
CA VAL A 176 27.22 1.45 -20.06
C VAL A 176 26.80 0.87 -21.41
N GLN A 177 25.69 0.14 -21.45
CA GLN A 177 25.18 -0.44 -22.69
C GLN A 177 23.66 -0.53 -22.68
N PHE A 178 23.06 -0.72 -23.86
CA PHE A 178 21.63 -1.05 -23.93
C PHE A 178 21.33 -2.40 -23.25
N VAL A 179 20.13 -2.53 -22.71
CA VAL A 179 19.62 -3.82 -22.22
C VAL A 179 19.35 -4.72 -23.44
N THR A 180 20.10 -5.81 -23.60
CA THR A 180 19.89 -6.81 -24.64
C THR A 180 19.00 -7.95 -24.13
N ALA A 181 18.10 -8.48 -24.97
CA ALA A 181 17.18 -9.57 -24.60
C ALA A 181 17.89 -10.86 -24.10
N THR A 182 19.17 -11.03 -24.44
CA THR A 182 20.04 -12.13 -23.99
C THR A 182 20.71 -11.86 -22.63
N GLY A 183 20.58 -10.65 -22.07
CA GLY A 183 21.22 -10.19 -20.84
C GLY A 183 20.53 -10.60 -19.53
N VAL A 184 19.47 -11.41 -19.60
CA VAL A 184 18.81 -11.98 -18.39
C VAL A 184 19.73 -12.99 -17.67
N LEU A 185 20.85 -13.40 -18.26
CA LEU A 185 21.71 -14.46 -17.70
C LEU A 185 22.91 -13.97 -16.85
N ASN A 186 23.10 -12.66 -16.69
CA ASN A 186 24.18 -12.11 -15.84
C ASN A 186 23.70 -11.43 -14.54
N GLY A 187 22.40 -11.41 -14.29
CA GLY A 187 21.92 -11.67 -12.95
C GLY A 187 21.88 -13.19 -12.81
N VAL A 188 22.34 -13.75 -11.71
CA VAL A 188 21.98 -15.12 -11.37
C VAL A 188 20.46 -15.14 -11.22
N ASP A 189 19.73 -15.38 -12.30
CA ASP A 189 18.42 -15.99 -12.25
C ASP A 189 18.67 -17.32 -11.58
N THR A 190 18.45 -17.32 -10.27
CA THR A 190 18.43 -18.53 -9.45
C THR A 190 17.12 -19.23 -9.80
N THR A 191 17.01 -19.70 -11.04
CA THR A 191 15.98 -20.60 -11.52
C THR A 191 16.57 -22.01 -11.60
N VAL A 192 17.30 -22.42 -10.56
CA VAL A 192 17.47 -23.83 -10.21
C VAL A 192 17.51 -23.96 -8.68
N CYS A 193 16.84 -24.99 -8.19
CA CYS A 193 16.77 -25.51 -6.82
C CYS A 193 15.65 -24.93 -5.94
N SER A 194 14.47 -25.57 -6.05
CA SER A 194 13.43 -25.67 -5.00
C SER A 194 13.93 -26.38 -3.74
N GLU A 195 15.10 -26.02 -3.22
CA GLU A 195 15.67 -26.60 -2.00
C GLU A 195 16.24 -25.47 -1.12
N ASN A 196 15.56 -25.22 0.01
CA ASN A 196 15.86 -24.27 1.10
C ASN A 196 15.22 -22.87 1.01
N ASN A 197 13.90 -22.82 1.23
CA ASN A 197 13.16 -21.58 1.57
C ASN A 197 13.88 -20.72 2.62
N ASP A 198 14.55 -21.35 3.58
CA ASP A 198 15.23 -20.67 4.69
C ASP A 198 16.40 -19.78 4.25
N ALA A 199 17.21 -20.22 3.28
CA ALA A 199 18.35 -19.43 2.81
C ALA A 199 17.89 -18.16 2.07
N GLN A 200 16.85 -18.30 1.24
CA GLN A 200 16.24 -17.18 0.53
C GLN A 200 15.55 -16.21 1.50
N GLN A 201 14.87 -16.72 2.54
CA GLN A 201 14.30 -15.87 3.59
C GLN A 201 15.38 -15.13 4.39
N ARG A 202 16.50 -15.79 4.75
CA ARG A 202 17.65 -15.14 5.40
C ARG A 202 18.23 -14.02 4.54
N LEU A 203 18.38 -14.24 3.23
CA LEU A 203 18.89 -13.23 2.32
C LEU A 203 17.92 -12.05 2.14
N GLN A 204 16.61 -12.32 2.10
CA GLN A 204 15.59 -11.27 2.09
C GLN A 204 15.59 -10.46 3.39
N GLN A 205 15.75 -11.11 4.53
CA GLN A 205 15.85 -10.47 5.83
C GLN A 205 17.11 -9.60 5.91
N PHE A 206 18.26 -10.11 5.47
CA PHE A 206 19.49 -9.34 5.33
C PHE A 206 19.29 -8.11 4.43
N GLY A 207 18.60 -8.27 3.30
CA GLY A 207 18.24 -7.15 2.43
C GLY A 207 17.43 -6.07 3.16
N ARG A 208 16.47 -6.44 4.01
CA ARG A 208 15.70 -5.46 4.82
C ARG A 208 16.59 -4.74 5.82
N GLU A 209 17.47 -5.46 6.48
CA GLU A 209 18.41 -4.89 7.45
C GLU A 209 19.39 -3.91 6.80
N VAL A 210 19.96 -4.26 5.65
CA VAL A 210 20.83 -3.35 4.90
C VAL A 210 20.07 -2.10 4.45
N LEU A 211 18.81 -2.26 4.02
CA LEU A 211 17.96 -1.14 3.65
C LEU A 211 17.70 -0.21 4.84
N ASP A 212 17.43 -0.74 6.03
CA ASP A 212 17.22 0.05 7.23
C ASP A 212 18.51 0.72 7.73
N LEU A 213 19.65 0.04 7.64
CA LEU A 213 20.96 0.64 7.91
C LEU A 213 21.24 1.82 6.98
N LEU A 214 21.01 1.66 5.67
CA LEU A 214 21.28 2.69 4.66
C LEU A 214 20.34 3.90 4.80
N LYS A 215 19.08 3.73 5.21
CA LYS A 215 18.17 4.85 5.49
C LYS A 215 18.70 5.80 6.56
N GLN A 216 19.48 5.29 7.51
CA GLN A 216 20.08 6.10 8.58
C GLN A 216 21.35 6.83 8.14
N GLN A 217 21.91 6.46 6.98
CA GLN A 217 23.08 7.15 6.42
C GLN A 217 22.60 8.42 5.72
N SER A 218 22.42 9.48 6.49
CA SER A 218 22.16 10.82 5.96
C SER A 218 23.49 11.57 5.81
N PRO A 219 23.75 12.22 4.66
CA PRO A 219 22.87 12.36 3.50
C PRO A 219 22.99 11.23 2.45
N HIS A 220 21.97 11.06 1.60
CA HIS A 220 21.94 10.25 0.37
C HIS A 220 21.90 8.72 0.49
N CYS A 221 21.78 8.15 1.69
CA CYS A 221 21.70 6.69 1.89
C CYS A 221 22.92 5.91 1.37
N ARG A 222 24.11 6.50 1.51
CA ARG A 222 25.39 5.94 1.00
C ARG A 222 26.28 5.46 2.15
N LEU A 223 26.99 4.36 1.95
CA LEU A 223 27.96 3.83 2.92
C LEU A 223 29.18 3.23 2.20
N PRO A 224 30.42 3.63 2.54
CA PRO A 224 31.60 2.94 2.02
C PRO A 224 31.60 1.46 2.40
N VAL A 225 31.91 0.57 1.45
CA VAL A 225 31.93 -0.89 1.69
C VAL A 225 32.89 -1.25 2.83
N SER A 226 34.02 -0.54 2.92
CA SER A 226 35.02 -0.71 4.00
C SER A 226 34.48 -0.43 5.40
N LYS A 227 33.46 0.43 5.52
CA LYS A 227 32.79 0.77 6.79
C LYS A 227 31.55 -0.08 7.06
N PHE A 228 31.17 -0.97 6.14
CA PHE A 228 29.92 -1.74 6.25
C PHE A 228 29.83 -2.52 7.56
N VAL A 229 30.84 -3.33 7.87
CA VAL A 229 30.83 -4.22 9.04
C VAL A 229 30.74 -3.41 10.35
N SER A 230 31.49 -2.31 10.46
CA SER A 230 31.44 -1.42 11.62
C SER A 230 30.08 -0.74 11.78
N SER A 231 29.51 -0.21 10.70
CA SER A 231 28.22 0.48 10.75
C SER A 231 27.07 -0.48 11.03
N TYR A 232 27.11 -1.69 10.47
CA TYR A 232 26.15 -2.74 10.75
C TYR A 232 26.17 -3.13 12.24
N HIS A 233 27.37 -3.31 12.81
CA HIS A 233 27.53 -3.59 14.23
C HIS A 233 27.00 -2.46 15.11
N GLN A 234 27.31 -1.21 14.77
CA GLN A 234 26.82 -0.06 15.51
C GLN A 234 25.29 0.06 15.50
N TYR A 235 24.65 -0.22 14.36
CA TYR A 235 23.21 -0.05 14.23
C TYR A 235 22.41 -1.21 14.84
N PHE A 236 22.82 -2.46 14.61
CA PHE A 236 22.08 -3.65 15.07
C PHE A 236 22.61 -4.23 16.38
N SER A 237 23.70 -3.68 16.94
CA SER A 237 24.39 -4.22 18.12
C SER A 237 24.81 -5.70 17.98
N ARG A 238 25.08 -6.15 16.74
CA ARG A 238 25.51 -7.52 16.42
C ARG A 238 26.42 -7.55 15.20
N GLN A 239 27.29 -8.54 15.12
CA GLN A 239 28.18 -8.70 13.96
C GLN A 239 27.44 -9.28 12.75
N CYS A 240 27.73 -8.75 11.55
CA CYS A 240 27.32 -9.37 10.30
C CYS A 240 28.26 -10.54 9.97
N ARG A 241 27.85 -11.76 10.30
CA ARG A 241 28.59 -12.97 9.95
C ARG A 241 28.27 -13.39 8.52
N VAL A 242 29.18 -13.15 7.61
CA VAL A 242 28.99 -13.42 6.16
C VAL A 242 28.67 -14.90 5.89
N ALA A 243 29.28 -15.81 6.65
CA ALA A 243 29.08 -17.25 6.53
C ALA A 243 27.65 -17.71 6.85
N ASP A 244 26.91 -16.99 7.72
CA ASP A 244 25.52 -17.33 8.08
C ASP A 244 24.57 -17.25 6.88
N TYR A 245 25.00 -16.56 5.81
CA TYR A 245 24.27 -16.39 4.56
C TYR A 245 24.84 -17.25 3.42
N GLY A 246 25.85 -18.09 3.67
CA GLY A 246 26.46 -18.95 2.65
C GLY A 246 27.54 -18.28 1.79
N TYR A 247 28.08 -17.13 2.22
CA TYR A 247 29.12 -16.40 1.50
C TYR A 247 30.43 -16.34 2.30
N THR A 248 31.55 -16.20 1.60
CA THR A 248 32.88 -16.05 2.22
C THR A 248 33.39 -14.61 2.21
N LYS A 249 32.91 -13.78 1.29
CA LYS A 249 33.29 -12.38 1.16
C LYS A 249 32.07 -11.48 1.26
N ILE A 250 32.19 -10.37 1.98
CA ILE A 250 31.09 -9.43 2.18
C ILE A 250 30.57 -8.86 0.86
N ILE A 251 31.47 -8.64 -0.10
CA ILE A 251 31.09 -8.11 -1.41
C ILE A 251 30.18 -9.07 -2.16
N ASP A 252 30.43 -10.38 -2.08
CA ASP A 252 29.62 -11.40 -2.75
C ASP A 252 28.21 -11.48 -2.12
N LEU A 253 28.14 -11.35 -0.78
CA LEU A 253 26.87 -11.25 -0.07
C LEU A 253 26.07 -9.99 -0.44
N LEU A 254 26.74 -8.83 -0.56
CA LEU A 254 26.09 -7.58 -0.98
C LEU A 254 25.61 -7.67 -2.44
N MET A 255 26.41 -8.27 -3.33
CA MET A 255 26.01 -8.51 -4.72
C MET A 255 24.82 -9.49 -4.85
N ALA A 256 24.52 -10.28 -3.81
CA ALA A 256 23.39 -11.20 -3.79
C ALA A 256 22.03 -10.53 -3.53
N ILE A 257 21.99 -9.24 -3.20
CA ILE A 257 20.75 -8.46 -2.97
C ILE A 257 20.61 -7.24 -3.91
N PRO A 258 20.74 -7.42 -5.25
CA PRO A 258 20.77 -6.33 -6.22
C PRO A 258 19.44 -5.57 -6.34
N LYS A 259 18.32 -6.17 -5.89
CA LYS A 259 17.01 -5.51 -5.84
C LYS A 259 16.94 -4.46 -4.73
N THR A 260 17.81 -4.57 -3.72
CA THR A 260 17.84 -3.67 -2.57
C THR A 260 18.90 -2.61 -2.75
N ILE A 261 20.13 -3.02 -3.06
CA ILE A 261 21.29 -2.13 -3.08
C ILE A 261 21.97 -2.11 -4.44
N GLN A 262 22.80 -1.10 -4.64
CA GLN A 262 23.72 -0.95 -5.75
C GLN A 262 25.12 -0.65 -5.20
N ILE A 263 26.14 -1.20 -5.84
CA ILE A 263 27.54 -0.98 -5.50
C ILE A 263 28.17 -0.08 -6.57
N LEU A 264 28.55 1.12 -6.17
CA LEU A 264 29.15 2.15 -7.01
C LEU A 264 30.67 2.13 -6.88
N GLY A 265 31.35 2.62 -7.92
CA GLY A 265 32.81 2.71 -7.97
C GLY A 265 33.52 1.37 -8.03
N ASN A 266 34.85 1.43 -8.04
CA ASN A 266 35.74 0.29 -8.21
C ASN A 266 36.69 0.13 -7.02
N GLY A 267 37.35 -1.03 -6.95
CA GLY A 267 38.37 -1.33 -5.94
C GLY A 267 37.95 -1.07 -4.49
N ASN A 268 38.81 -0.37 -3.75
CA ASN A 268 38.64 -0.07 -2.32
C ASN A 268 37.77 1.16 -2.04
N LYS A 269 37.43 1.95 -3.07
CA LYS A 269 36.57 3.14 -2.97
C LYS A 269 35.10 2.83 -3.17
N ARG A 270 34.71 1.56 -3.23
CA ARG A 270 33.31 1.15 -3.45
C ARG A 270 32.39 1.71 -2.39
N ILE A 271 31.26 2.24 -2.84
CA ILE A 271 30.18 2.75 -1.99
C ILE A 271 28.94 1.90 -2.27
N ILE A 272 28.25 1.49 -1.21
CA ILE A 272 26.90 0.92 -1.34
C ILE A 272 25.86 2.03 -1.19
N THR A 273 24.87 2.01 -2.07
CA THR A 273 23.66 2.85 -2.02
C THR A 273 22.43 1.97 -2.19
N LEU A 274 21.24 2.52 -1.96
CA LEU A 274 20.01 1.86 -2.34
C LEU A 274 19.88 1.85 -3.87
N SER A 275 19.40 0.73 -4.42
CA SER A 275 19.02 0.65 -5.83
C SER A 275 17.90 1.66 -6.14
N HIS A 276 17.84 2.15 -7.39
CA HIS A 276 16.78 3.06 -7.86
C HIS A 276 15.38 2.51 -7.52
N ARG A 277 15.16 1.23 -7.82
CA ARG A 277 13.91 0.53 -7.49
C ARG A 277 13.55 0.62 -6.00
N SER A 278 14.53 0.47 -5.11
CA SER A 278 14.30 0.53 -3.67
C SER A 278 14.02 1.96 -3.19
N GLN A 279 14.65 2.96 -3.79
CA GLN A 279 14.38 4.37 -3.47
C GLN A 279 12.99 4.80 -3.96
N VAL A 280 12.60 4.48 -5.20
CA VAL A 280 11.26 4.74 -5.73
C VAL A 280 10.21 4.08 -4.83
N LYS A 281 10.38 2.79 -4.50
CA LYS A 281 9.46 2.08 -3.59
C LYS A 281 9.38 2.74 -2.21
N ARG A 282 10.51 3.20 -1.66
CA ARG A 282 10.54 3.90 -0.38
C ARG A 282 9.76 5.20 -0.45
N PHE A 283 10.03 6.03 -1.47
CA PHE A 283 9.31 7.28 -1.71
C PHE A 283 7.80 7.05 -1.82
N THR A 284 7.37 6.10 -2.66
CA THR A 284 5.95 5.76 -2.81
C THR A 284 5.32 5.35 -1.47
N ASN A 285 5.98 4.48 -0.71
CA ASN A 285 5.44 4.03 0.59
C ASN A 285 5.31 5.17 1.59
N ASP A 286 6.30 6.05 1.64
CA ASP A 286 6.29 7.18 2.58
C ASP A 286 5.21 8.20 2.21
N LEU A 287 5.03 8.43 0.91
CA LEU A 287 3.96 9.26 0.34
C LEU A 287 2.57 8.65 0.58
N VAL A 288 2.37 7.35 0.34
CA VAL A 288 1.09 6.66 0.62
C VAL A 288 0.74 6.76 2.10
N ARG A 289 1.71 6.54 3.00
CA ARG A 289 1.51 6.67 4.45
C ARG A 289 1.12 8.09 4.84
N MET A 290 1.79 9.09 4.27
CA MET A 290 1.46 10.50 4.47
C MET A 290 0.05 10.85 4.00
N LEU A 291 -0.35 10.40 2.81
CA LEU A 291 -1.69 10.62 2.27
C LEU A 291 -2.79 9.91 3.07
N LYS A 292 -2.53 8.72 3.61
CA LYS A 292 -3.50 8.01 4.47
C LYS A 292 -3.87 8.80 5.73
N ASN A 293 -2.92 9.58 6.25
CA ASN A 293 -3.12 10.42 7.43
C ASN A 293 -3.85 11.75 7.11
N LYS A 294 -4.19 12.01 5.85
CA LYS A 294 -4.93 13.21 5.42
C LYS A 294 -6.41 12.91 5.22
N PRO A 295 -7.34 13.77 5.68
CA PRO A 295 -8.78 13.57 5.48
C PRO A 295 -9.17 13.39 4.01
N GLN A 296 -8.64 14.25 3.15
CA GLN A 296 -8.90 14.23 1.70
C GLN A 296 -8.12 13.14 0.95
N ARG A 297 -7.14 12.49 1.61
CA ARG A 297 -6.21 11.51 1.01
C ARG A 297 -5.55 12.01 -0.29
N SER A 298 -5.32 13.31 -0.37
CA SER A 298 -4.71 14.05 -1.48
C SER A 298 -3.92 15.26 -0.99
N ILE A 299 -2.91 15.67 -1.74
CA ILE A 299 -2.12 16.90 -1.52
C ILE A 299 -1.66 17.48 -2.86
N HIS A 300 -1.21 18.74 -2.84
CA HIS A 300 -0.47 19.27 -3.98
C HIS A 300 0.96 18.70 -4.03
N ILE A 301 1.52 18.49 -5.23
CA ILE A 301 2.88 17.93 -5.37
C ILE A 301 3.91 18.89 -4.76
N SER A 302 3.71 20.19 -4.94
CA SER A 302 4.51 21.25 -4.32
C SER A 302 4.51 21.24 -2.77
N GLU A 303 3.52 20.61 -2.13
CA GLU A 303 3.42 20.49 -0.67
C GLU A 303 4.19 19.28 -0.10
N ILE A 304 4.64 18.34 -0.94
CA ILE A 304 5.32 17.11 -0.50
C ILE A 304 6.46 17.37 0.49
N PRO A 305 7.39 18.33 0.26
CA PRO A 305 8.49 18.55 1.20
C PRO A 305 8.01 18.91 2.61
N ARG A 306 7.06 19.85 2.70
CA ARG A 306 6.51 20.31 3.98
C ARG A 306 5.74 19.20 4.69
N GLU A 307 4.92 18.48 3.95
CA GLU A 307 4.08 17.41 4.50
C GLU A 307 4.92 16.22 4.96
N TYR A 308 6.00 15.91 4.24
CA TYR A 308 6.96 14.90 4.64
C TYR A 308 7.66 15.29 5.96
N GLU A 309 8.10 16.54 6.08
CA GLU A 309 8.73 17.05 7.31
C GLU A 309 7.80 16.97 8.52
N MET A 310 6.52 17.31 8.34
CA MET A 310 5.51 17.21 9.40
C MET A 310 5.24 15.74 9.80
N ALA A 311 5.16 14.83 8.83
CA ALA A 311 4.86 13.43 9.08
C ALA A 311 6.03 12.66 9.70
N TYR A 312 7.26 12.92 9.25
CA TYR A 312 8.46 12.15 9.63
C TYR A 312 9.42 12.86 10.57
N LYS A 313 9.17 14.14 10.90
CA LYS A 313 10.04 14.98 11.73
C LYS A 313 11.50 15.00 11.24
N LYS A 314 11.68 14.93 9.90
CA LYS A 314 12.98 14.93 9.22
C LYS A 314 12.88 15.81 7.97
N GLN A 315 13.92 16.61 7.71
CA GLN A 315 14.04 17.40 6.48
C GLN A 315 13.87 16.55 5.22
N PHE A 316 13.18 17.10 4.24
CA PHE A 316 12.94 16.43 2.96
C PHE A 316 14.01 16.81 1.93
N TYR A 317 14.75 15.82 1.46
CA TYR A 317 15.67 15.96 0.34
C TYR A 317 15.36 14.90 -0.72
N ILE A 318 15.04 15.32 -1.94
CA ILE A 318 14.78 14.37 -3.03
C ILE A 318 16.00 13.51 -3.35
N SER A 319 17.20 14.04 -3.13
CA SER A 319 18.47 13.34 -3.31
C SER A 319 18.69 12.20 -2.32
N ASP A 320 17.97 12.16 -1.19
CA ASP A 320 17.94 10.97 -0.32
C ASP A 320 17.27 9.79 -1.04
N PHE A 321 16.42 10.04 -2.04
CA PHE A 321 15.73 9.06 -2.88
C PHE A 321 16.38 8.88 -4.27
N GLY A 322 17.63 9.32 -4.44
CA GLY A 322 18.46 8.97 -5.60
C GLY A 322 18.25 9.76 -6.89
N LEU A 323 17.41 10.80 -6.87
CA LEU A 323 17.20 11.68 -8.02
C LEU A 323 17.47 13.14 -7.65
N SER A 324 17.72 13.98 -8.67
CA SER A 324 18.01 15.41 -8.49
C SER A 324 16.75 16.25 -8.30
N TYR A 325 15.63 15.85 -8.90
CA TYR A 325 14.39 16.62 -8.99
C TYR A 325 13.17 15.77 -8.64
N ILE A 326 12.16 16.40 -8.03
CA ILE A 326 10.95 15.69 -7.57
C ILE A 326 10.08 15.27 -8.76
N GLU A 327 10.10 16.05 -9.84
CA GLU A 327 9.38 15.83 -11.08
C GLU A 327 9.76 14.49 -11.73
N ASP A 328 11.04 14.14 -11.70
CA ASP A 328 11.55 12.85 -12.17
C ASP A 328 11.01 11.70 -11.29
N MET A 329 10.97 11.89 -9.96
CA MET A 329 10.41 10.91 -9.03
C MET A 329 8.91 10.73 -9.24
N ILE A 330 8.14 11.81 -9.45
CA ILE A 330 6.71 11.76 -9.76
C ILE A 330 6.48 11.00 -11.07
N SER A 331 7.31 11.24 -12.08
CA SER A 331 7.26 10.51 -13.36
C SER A 331 7.52 9.01 -13.19
N GLU A 332 8.40 8.63 -12.27
CA GLU A 332 8.70 7.22 -11.96
C GLU A 332 7.57 6.49 -11.23
N ILE A 333 6.68 7.22 -10.55
CA ILE A 333 5.54 6.64 -9.82
C ILE A 333 4.19 6.86 -10.50
N LYS A 334 4.15 7.45 -11.71
CA LYS A 334 2.91 7.78 -12.43
C LYS A 334 1.98 6.58 -12.67
N ASP A 335 2.57 5.40 -12.88
CA ASP A 335 1.85 4.15 -13.16
C ASP A 335 1.60 3.31 -11.89
N ASN A 336 1.75 3.90 -10.70
CA ASN A 336 1.54 3.22 -9.43
C ASN A 336 0.05 2.89 -9.22
N LYS A 337 -0.25 1.68 -8.73
CA LYS A 337 -1.64 1.21 -8.54
C LYS A 337 -2.37 1.84 -7.35
N GLU A 338 -1.64 2.39 -6.38
CA GLU A 338 -2.19 2.98 -5.16
C GLU A 338 -2.31 4.51 -5.26
N LEU A 339 -1.80 5.12 -6.33
CA LEU A 339 -1.75 6.58 -6.50
C LEU A 339 -2.40 7.01 -7.81
N VAL A 340 -3.01 8.19 -7.80
CA VAL A 340 -3.51 8.89 -8.99
C VAL A 340 -2.82 10.25 -9.01
N ILE A 341 -2.17 10.55 -10.12
CA ILE A 341 -1.41 11.79 -10.32
C ILE A 341 -2.09 12.59 -11.43
N GLU A 342 -2.59 13.77 -11.07
CA GLU A 342 -3.22 14.74 -11.97
C GLU A 342 -2.22 15.88 -12.18
N LEU A 343 -1.28 15.69 -13.13
CA LEU A 343 -0.20 16.64 -13.40
C LEU A 343 -0.72 18.02 -13.84
N ASP A 344 -1.85 18.06 -14.54
CA ASP A 344 -2.54 19.28 -14.97
C ASP A 344 -3.04 20.13 -13.79
N LYS A 345 -3.32 19.49 -12.64
CA LYS A 345 -3.83 20.15 -11.44
C LYS A 345 -2.82 20.20 -10.30
N ASP A 346 -1.59 19.76 -10.54
CA ASP A 346 -0.55 19.62 -9.51
C ASP A 346 -1.00 18.78 -8.29
N ILE A 347 -1.82 17.74 -8.50
CA ILE A 347 -2.41 16.95 -7.40
C ILE A 347 -1.95 15.50 -7.44
N ILE A 348 -1.62 14.97 -6.27
CA ILE A 348 -1.43 13.54 -6.03
C ILE A 348 -2.42 13.04 -4.97
N LYS A 349 -3.10 11.93 -5.25
CA LYS A 349 -4.10 11.34 -4.35
C LYS A 349 -4.02 9.83 -4.31
N LEU A 350 -4.52 9.23 -3.24
CA LEU A 350 -4.66 7.77 -3.17
C LEU A 350 -5.73 7.30 -4.14
N TYR A 351 -5.42 6.24 -4.90
CA TYR A 351 -6.40 5.55 -5.71
C TYR A 351 -7.53 5.03 -4.80
N ARG A 352 -8.76 5.42 -5.12
CA ARG A 352 -9.97 4.89 -4.49
C ARG A 352 -10.78 4.22 -5.58
N LYS A 353 -11.02 2.91 -5.43
CA LYS A 353 -11.99 2.20 -6.26
C LYS A 353 -13.36 2.83 -6.04
N GLU A 354 -14.06 3.20 -7.11
CA GLU A 354 -15.45 3.61 -7.02
C GLU A 354 -16.27 2.45 -6.45
N ARG A 355 -17.01 2.74 -5.38
CA ARG A 355 -17.89 1.78 -4.70
C ARG A 355 -19.30 1.91 -5.26
N THR A 356 -19.98 0.78 -5.41
CA THR A 356 -21.39 0.73 -5.79
C THR A 356 -22.28 1.22 -4.65
N ASP A 357 -23.48 1.71 -4.97
CA ASP A 357 -24.49 2.10 -3.96
C ASP A 357 -24.79 0.97 -2.96
N LEU A 358 -24.77 -0.27 -3.44
CA LEU A 358 -24.98 -1.47 -2.61
C LEU A 358 -23.82 -1.70 -1.62
N GLU A 359 -22.57 -1.55 -2.06
CA GLU A 359 -21.39 -1.65 -1.19
C GLU A 359 -21.39 -0.55 -0.13
N ILE A 360 -21.78 0.68 -0.49
CA ILE A 360 -21.94 1.81 0.45
C ILE A 360 -23.04 1.48 1.47
N PHE A 361 -24.19 1.01 1.02
CA PHE A 361 -25.28 0.62 1.91
C PHE A 361 -24.89 -0.54 2.84
N ALA A 362 -24.22 -1.56 2.31
CA ALA A 362 -23.71 -2.67 3.11
C ALA A 362 -22.69 -2.21 4.16
N THR A 363 -21.86 -1.21 3.84
CA THR A 363 -20.90 -0.62 4.81
C THR A 363 -21.63 0.03 5.98
N ARG A 364 -22.75 0.73 5.73
CA ARG A 364 -23.59 1.30 6.80
C ARG A 364 -24.24 0.23 7.69
N ASN A 365 -24.59 -0.92 7.13
CA ASN A 365 -25.06 -2.05 7.92
C ASN A 365 -23.92 -2.64 8.75
N PHE A 366 -22.74 -2.74 8.17
CA PHE A 366 -21.54 -3.19 8.87
C PHE A 366 -21.20 -2.28 10.06
N GLU A 367 -21.28 -0.95 9.94
CA GLU A 367 -21.12 -0.01 11.06
C GLU A 367 -22.01 -0.39 12.26
N ARG A 368 -23.29 -0.72 12.00
CA ARG A 368 -24.24 -1.14 13.04
C ARG A 368 -23.84 -2.46 13.66
N ASP A 369 -23.47 -3.43 12.84
CA ASP A 369 -22.98 -4.72 13.31
C ASP A 369 -21.73 -4.56 14.18
N VAL A 370 -20.81 -3.65 13.82
CA VAL A 370 -19.62 -3.37 14.63
C VAL A 370 -20.01 -2.82 16.00
N VAL A 371 -20.93 -1.85 16.06
CA VAL A 371 -21.43 -1.31 17.34
C VAL A 371 -22.16 -2.39 18.16
N ASP A 372 -23.02 -3.19 17.53
CA ASP A 372 -23.78 -4.26 18.19
C ASP A 372 -22.88 -5.37 18.75
N MET A 373 -21.81 -5.70 18.06
CA MET A 373 -20.81 -6.66 18.54
C MET A 373 -19.96 -6.06 19.66
N LEU A 374 -19.39 -4.87 19.45
CA LEU A 374 -18.44 -4.27 20.39
C LEU A 374 -19.12 -3.80 21.67
N ARG A 375 -20.42 -3.45 21.66
CA ARG A 375 -21.14 -3.12 22.91
C ARG A 375 -21.27 -4.27 23.90
N GLN A 376 -21.02 -5.51 23.46
CA GLN A 376 -20.99 -6.69 24.32
C GLN A 376 -19.57 -7.06 24.77
N MET A 377 -18.55 -6.35 24.29
CA MET A 377 -17.15 -6.62 24.63
C MET A 377 -16.68 -5.71 25.76
N PRO A 378 -15.76 -6.19 26.62
CA PRO A 378 -15.07 -5.34 27.58
C PRO A 378 -14.39 -4.15 26.89
N ASP A 379 -14.44 -2.98 27.53
CA ASP A 379 -13.86 -1.71 27.06
C ASP A 379 -14.31 -1.28 25.65
N PHE A 380 -15.42 -1.85 25.14
CA PHE A 380 -15.93 -1.62 23.79
C PHE A 380 -14.88 -1.88 22.70
N SER A 381 -13.99 -2.85 22.96
CA SER A 381 -12.80 -3.08 22.16
C SER A 381 -12.55 -4.56 21.87
N ILE A 382 -11.73 -4.82 20.85
CA ILE A 382 -11.30 -6.16 20.49
C ILE A 382 -9.93 -6.13 19.81
N PRO A 383 -9.04 -7.12 20.07
CA PRO A 383 -7.82 -7.27 19.27
C PRO A 383 -8.17 -7.46 17.79
N PHE A 384 -7.48 -6.75 16.89
CA PHE A 384 -7.75 -6.75 15.45
C PHE A 384 -7.82 -8.16 14.86
N GLN A 385 -6.90 -9.04 15.28
CA GLN A 385 -6.82 -10.43 14.87
C GLN A 385 -8.02 -11.30 15.34
N LYS A 386 -8.72 -10.90 16.41
CA LYS A 386 -9.93 -11.57 16.91
C LYS A 386 -11.22 -11.01 16.32
N PHE A 387 -11.16 -9.93 15.53
CA PHE A 387 -12.33 -9.26 14.98
C PHE A 387 -13.21 -10.19 14.13
N VAL A 388 -12.64 -10.80 13.07
CA VAL A 388 -13.40 -11.66 12.14
C VAL A 388 -13.96 -12.91 12.83
N PRO A 389 -13.18 -13.66 13.65
CA PRO A 389 -13.72 -14.79 14.40
C PRO A 389 -14.88 -14.39 15.32
N SER A 390 -14.77 -13.25 16.02
CA SER A 390 -15.81 -12.80 16.96
C SER A 390 -17.05 -12.31 16.24
N TYR A 391 -16.89 -11.64 15.09
CA TYR A 391 -18.00 -11.26 14.22
C TYR A 391 -18.76 -12.49 13.74
N HIS A 392 -18.05 -13.55 13.33
CA HIS A 392 -18.68 -14.81 12.93
C HIS A 392 -19.41 -15.49 14.08
N HIS A 393 -18.80 -15.52 15.26
CA HIS A 393 -19.41 -16.11 16.44
C HIS A 393 -20.68 -15.37 16.89
N HIS A 394 -20.63 -14.03 16.89
CA HIS A 394 -21.73 -13.19 17.34
C HIS A 394 -22.93 -13.19 16.38
N PHE A 395 -22.68 -13.14 15.06
CA PHE A 395 -23.75 -13.02 14.07
C PHE A 395 -24.13 -14.33 13.35
N GLY A 396 -23.29 -15.37 13.44
CA GLY A 396 -23.51 -16.64 12.74
C GLY A 396 -23.19 -16.62 11.24
N TYR A 397 -22.58 -15.55 10.72
CA TYR A 397 -22.13 -15.44 9.32
C TYR A 397 -20.76 -14.76 9.22
N GLN A 398 -20.04 -14.99 8.13
CA GLN A 398 -18.68 -14.45 7.97
C GLN A 398 -18.70 -12.98 7.54
N CYS A 399 -17.80 -12.16 8.12
CA CYS A 399 -17.48 -10.82 7.63
C CYS A 399 -16.70 -10.90 6.31
N LYS A 400 -17.40 -10.91 5.17
CA LYS A 400 -16.79 -10.94 3.84
C LYS A 400 -16.42 -9.52 3.39
N VAL A 401 -15.16 -9.14 3.58
CA VAL A 401 -14.65 -7.79 3.29
C VAL A 401 -14.99 -7.28 1.87
N GLN A 402 -14.98 -8.18 0.89
CA GLN A 402 -15.28 -7.87 -0.51
C GLN A 402 -16.73 -7.38 -0.73
N THR A 403 -17.67 -7.76 0.12
CA THR A 403 -19.08 -7.32 0.07
C THR A 403 -19.23 -5.81 0.25
N TYR A 404 -18.22 -5.16 0.83
CA TYR A 404 -18.20 -3.74 1.12
C TYR A 404 -17.32 -2.94 0.13
N GLY A 405 -16.78 -3.61 -0.89
CA GLY A 405 -15.89 -3.00 -1.89
C GLY A 405 -14.41 -2.95 -1.49
N PHE A 406 -13.99 -3.64 -0.42
CA PHE A 406 -12.62 -3.63 0.09
C PHE A 406 -11.91 -4.98 -0.09
N ALA A 407 -10.58 -4.94 -0.21
CA ALA A 407 -9.74 -6.14 -0.30
C ALA A 407 -9.21 -6.60 1.07
N ARG A 408 -8.96 -5.66 2.00
CA ARG A 408 -8.41 -5.96 3.34
C ARG A 408 -9.32 -5.38 4.41
N LEU A 409 -9.44 -6.09 5.54
CA LEU A 409 -10.25 -5.65 6.68
C LEU A 409 -9.83 -4.28 7.20
N ILE A 410 -8.52 -4.02 7.23
CA ILE A 410 -8.00 -2.73 7.69
C ILE A 410 -8.53 -1.56 6.86
N ASP A 411 -8.67 -1.74 5.54
CA ASP A 411 -9.18 -0.69 4.66
C ASP A 411 -10.68 -0.44 4.89
N LEU A 412 -11.45 -1.50 5.20
CA LEU A 412 -12.87 -1.40 5.57
C LEU A 412 -13.05 -0.70 6.93
N LEU A 413 -12.21 -1.05 7.93
CA LEU A 413 -12.26 -0.41 9.25
C LEU A 413 -11.79 1.05 9.19
N GLU A 414 -10.81 1.37 8.33
CA GLU A 414 -10.40 2.76 8.04
C GLU A 414 -11.52 3.58 7.37
N GLU A 415 -12.50 2.93 6.71
CA GLU A 415 -13.65 3.63 6.09
C GLU A 415 -14.67 4.10 7.13
N ILE A 416 -14.77 3.41 8.27
CA ILE A 416 -15.72 3.70 9.36
C ILE A 416 -15.02 4.30 10.58
N ALA A 417 -14.01 5.14 10.33
CA ALA A 417 -13.15 5.74 11.36
C ALA A 417 -13.88 6.74 12.28
N ASP A 418 -15.08 7.17 11.91
CA ASP A 418 -16.01 7.91 12.76
C ASP A 418 -16.67 7.00 13.82
N VAL A 419 -16.84 5.71 13.51
CA VAL A 419 -17.43 4.71 14.40
C VAL A 419 -16.40 4.04 15.29
N ILE A 420 -15.21 3.75 14.74
CA ILE A 420 -14.13 3.06 15.45
C ILE A 420 -12.79 3.78 15.32
N LYS A 421 -11.92 3.56 16.32
CA LYS A 421 -10.50 3.89 16.28
C LYS A 421 -9.67 2.62 16.33
N ILE A 422 -8.53 2.64 15.64
CA ILE A 422 -7.54 1.56 15.68
C ILE A 422 -6.32 2.06 16.42
N THR A 423 -6.01 1.46 17.56
CA THR A 423 -4.87 1.79 18.42
C THR A 423 -3.88 0.63 18.46
N GLU A 424 -2.66 0.86 18.96
CA GLU A 424 -1.68 -0.19 19.22
C GLU A 424 -1.49 -0.34 20.73
N ASP A 425 -1.44 -1.58 21.20
CA ASP A 425 -1.17 -1.90 22.60
C ASP A 425 0.34 -1.80 22.92
N LYS A 426 0.72 -2.10 24.17
CA LYS A 426 2.12 -2.08 24.61
C LYS A 426 3.03 -3.06 23.84
N ASN A 427 2.45 -4.05 23.17
CA ASN A 427 3.17 -5.06 22.39
C ASN A 427 3.15 -4.73 20.87
N GLY A 428 2.55 -3.61 20.47
CA GLY A 428 2.37 -3.23 19.07
C GLY A 428 1.23 -3.99 18.38
N GLU A 429 0.37 -4.71 19.11
CA GLU A 429 -0.81 -5.35 18.54
C GLU A 429 -1.91 -4.32 18.32
N LYS A 430 -2.55 -4.39 17.15
CA LYS A 430 -3.67 -3.50 16.81
C LYS A 430 -4.93 -3.87 17.60
N ILE A 431 -5.57 -2.88 18.21
CA ILE A 431 -6.85 -2.97 18.90
C ILE A 431 -7.87 -2.14 18.12
N VAL A 432 -9.06 -2.71 17.89
CA VAL A 432 -10.22 -2.01 17.32
C VAL A 432 -11.13 -1.63 18.47
N GLN A 433 -11.43 -0.35 18.63
CA GLN A 433 -12.28 0.16 19.72
C GLN A 433 -13.31 1.14 19.17
N LEU A 434 -14.50 1.20 19.76
CA LEU A 434 -15.47 2.26 19.45
C LEU A 434 -14.87 3.65 19.74
N THR A 435 -15.25 4.64 18.92
CA THR A 435 -14.99 6.04 19.24
C THR A 435 -15.81 6.47 20.46
N GLU A 436 -15.36 7.51 21.16
CA GLU A 436 -16.04 7.99 22.37
C GLU A 436 -17.53 8.29 22.16
N PRO A 437 -17.97 8.98 21.08
CA PRO A 437 -19.39 9.18 20.80
C PRO A 437 -20.16 7.87 20.61
N MET A 438 -19.52 6.85 20.03
CA MET A 438 -20.14 5.54 19.82
C MET A 438 -20.19 4.69 21.09
N ILE A 439 -19.28 4.91 22.06
CA ILE A 439 -19.36 4.27 23.38
C ILE A 439 -20.62 4.70 24.11
N TYR A 440 -20.94 6.00 24.15
CA TYR A 440 -22.21 6.47 24.74
C TYR A 440 -23.43 5.84 24.06
N ARG A 441 -23.41 5.74 22.73
CA ARG A 441 -24.47 5.06 21.97
C ARG A 441 -24.57 3.58 22.32
N ALA A 442 -23.45 2.89 22.47
CA ALA A 442 -23.40 1.49 22.87
C ALA A 442 -23.97 1.28 24.28
N ILE A 443 -23.61 2.14 25.24
CA ILE A 443 -24.16 2.12 26.61
C ILE A 443 -25.68 2.34 26.58
N SER A 444 -26.15 3.34 25.82
CA SER A 444 -27.59 3.61 25.65
C SER A 444 -28.34 2.37 25.15
N LEU A 445 -27.83 1.71 24.09
CA LEU A 445 -28.42 0.48 23.56
C LEU A 445 -28.42 -0.69 24.56
N ASN A 446 -27.36 -0.81 25.36
CA ASN A 446 -27.27 -1.81 26.42
C ASN A 446 -28.33 -1.56 27.51
N ILE A 447 -28.53 -0.31 27.92
CA ILE A 447 -29.56 0.08 28.89
C ILE A 447 -30.95 -0.17 28.31
N GLU A 448 -31.21 0.22 27.05
CA GLU A 448 -32.47 -0.09 26.39
C GLU A 448 -32.78 -1.60 26.40
N GLN A 449 -31.77 -2.42 26.16
CA GLN A 449 -31.91 -3.88 26.18
C GLN A 449 -32.27 -4.38 27.60
N LEU A 450 -31.63 -3.85 28.65
CA LEU A 450 -31.97 -4.17 30.03
C LEU A 450 -33.39 -3.73 30.38
N VAL A 451 -33.81 -2.52 30.00
CA VAL A 451 -35.17 -2.02 30.22
C VAL A 451 -36.19 -2.94 29.55
N LYS A 452 -35.95 -3.38 28.30
CA LYS A 452 -36.80 -4.35 27.58
C LYS A 452 -36.88 -5.70 28.31
N GLN A 453 -35.77 -6.17 28.90
CA GLN A 453 -35.74 -7.41 29.68
C GLN A 453 -36.51 -7.28 31.01
N ASN A 454 -36.61 -6.07 31.57
CA ASN A 454 -37.35 -5.77 32.80
C ASN A 454 -38.77 -5.24 32.51
N GLN A 455 -39.48 -5.86 31.56
CA GLN A 455 -40.87 -5.51 31.23
C GLN A 455 -41.09 -4.02 30.85
N GLY A 456 -40.04 -3.34 30.38
CA GLY A 456 -40.10 -1.94 29.95
C GLY A 456 -39.76 -0.91 31.04
N LEU A 457 -39.43 -1.33 32.26
CA LEU A 457 -39.07 -0.45 33.37
C LEU A 457 -37.90 -1.02 34.19
N LEU A 458 -36.87 -0.21 34.46
CA LEU A 458 -35.70 -0.60 35.24
C LEU A 458 -35.42 0.43 36.36
N PRO A 459 -35.51 0.06 37.64
CA PRO A 459 -35.11 0.95 38.73
C PRO A 459 -33.62 1.34 38.60
N LEU A 460 -33.33 2.64 38.75
CA LEU A 460 -31.96 3.17 38.59
C LEU A 460 -30.98 2.50 39.56
N LYS A 461 -31.41 2.24 40.80
CA LYS A 461 -30.62 1.55 41.82
C LYS A 461 -30.17 0.14 41.43
N ASP A 462 -30.92 -0.52 40.54
CA ASP A 462 -30.61 -1.87 40.07
C ASP A 462 -29.75 -1.86 38.81
N LEU A 463 -29.62 -0.71 38.14
CA LEU A 463 -28.94 -0.58 36.85
C LEU A 463 -27.51 -1.11 36.91
N GLN A 464 -26.70 -0.67 37.89
CA GLN A 464 -25.29 -1.07 37.99
C GLN A 464 -25.14 -2.59 38.10
N THR A 465 -25.89 -3.19 39.02
CA THR A 465 -25.85 -4.62 39.31
C THR A 465 -26.30 -5.45 38.09
N GLN A 466 -27.38 -5.03 37.44
CA GLN A 466 -27.88 -5.73 36.25
C GLN A 466 -26.95 -5.56 35.05
N TYR A 467 -26.39 -4.36 34.87
CA TYR A 467 -25.44 -4.08 33.81
C TYR A 467 -24.19 -4.95 33.96
N PHE A 468 -23.60 -5.00 35.15
CA PHE A 468 -22.45 -5.87 35.42
C PHE A 468 -22.79 -7.35 35.24
N HIS A 469 -23.98 -7.79 35.65
CA HIS A 469 -24.41 -9.17 35.48
C HIS A 469 -24.47 -9.60 34.00
N VAL A 470 -24.97 -8.72 33.12
CA VAL A 470 -25.14 -9.01 31.69
C VAL A 470 -23.86 -8.76 30.89
N TYR A 471 -23.19 -7.63 31.11
CA TYR A 471 -22.08 -7.15 30.27
C TYR A 471 -20.70 -7.36 30.88
N ARG A 472 -20.61 -7.78 32.15
CA ARG A 472 -19.35 -8.03 32.88
C ARG A 472 -18.44 -6.80 33.00
N THR A 473 -19.02 -5.61 32.87
CA THR A 473 -18.36 -4.31 32.98
C THR A 473 -19.18 -3.43 33.91
N GLU A 474 -18.54 -2.59 34.70
CA GLU A 474 -19.21 -1.57 35.52
C GLU A 474 -19.43 -0.30 34.71
N LEU A 475 -20.58 0.36 34.88
CA LEU A 475 -20.75 1.71 34.36
C LEU A 475 -19.99 2.66 35.28
N ASN A 476 -18.97 3.34 34.75
CA ASN A 476 -18.17 4.31 35.48
C ASN A 476 -18.39 5.72 34.89
N PRO A 477 -19.28 6.54 35.47
CA PRO A 477 -19.54 7.90 35.00
C PRO A 477 -18.28 8.78 34.92
N GLU A 478 -17.32 8.59 35.83
CA GLU A 478 -16.11 9.42 35.89
C GLU A 478 -15.22 9.27 34.66
N GLU A 479 -15.19 8.08 34.04
CA GLU A 479 -14.46 7.83 32.78
C GLU A 479 -14.99 8.67 31.61
N PHE A 480 -16.21 9.17 31.75
CA PHE A 480 -16.94 9.97 30.77
C PHE A 480 -17.09 11.44 31.19
N GLY A 481 -16.44 11.83 32.29
CA GLY A 481 -16.54 13.17 32.86
C GLY A 481 -17.91 13.48 33.49
N ASP A 482 -18.68 12.46 33.84
CA ASP A 482 -19.98 12.58 34.52
C ASP A 482 -19.85 12.33 36.03
N GLU A 483 -20.54 13.13 36.84
CA GLU A 483 -20.45 13.04 38.31
C GLU A 483 -21.10 11.78 38.90
N ASN A 484 -22.12 11.25 38.22
CA ASN A 484 -22.89 10.09 38.66
C ASN A 484 -23.66 9.45 37.49
N LEU A 485 -24.31 8.31 37.75
CA LEU A 485 -25.10 7.59 36.74
C LEU A 485 -26.27 8.44 36.20
N GLU A 486 -26.87 9.32 37.01
CA GLU A 486 -27.95 10.18 36.56
C GLU A 486 -27.46 11.17 35.49
N CYS A 487 -26.31 11.81 35.71
CA CYS A 487 -25.67 12.70 34.73
C CYS A 487 -25.38 11.98 33.41
N LEU A 488 -24.83 10.76 33.47
CA LEU A 488 -24.56 9.94 32.29
C LEU A 488 -25.86 9.60 31.53
N LEU A 489 -26.92 9.23 32.25
CA LEU A 489 -28.21 8.87 31.67
C LEU A 489 -28.96 10.06 31.07
N MET A 490 -28.78 11.27 31.62
CA MET A 490 -29.39 12.49 31.06
C MET A 490 -28.87 12.81 29.65
N LYS A 491 -27.64 12.38 29.31
CA LYS A 491 -27.11 12.47 27.94
C LYS A 491 -27.86 11.55 26.95
N MET A 492 -28.70 10.63 27.43
CA MET A 492 -29.46 9.65 26.65
C MET A 492 -30.98 9.86 26.75
N ALA A 493 -31.41 11.07 27.16
CA ALA A 493 -32.82 11.40 27.39
C ALA A 493 -33.70 11.42 26.12
N ASP A 494 -33.10 11.36 24.93
CA ASP A 494 -33.83 11.19 23.66
C ASP A 494 -34.34 9.74 23.47
N LYS A 495 -33.73 8.77 24.17
CA LYS A 495 -34.08 7.34 24.13
C LYS A 495 -34.71 6.83 25.41
N LEU A 496 -34.36 7.43 26.53
CA LEU A 496 -34.80 7.00 27.86
C LEU A 496 -35.81 7.98 28.44
N LYS A 497 -36.78 7.45 29.17
CA LYS A 497 -37.75 8.21 29.94
C LYS A 497 -37.53 7.96 31.42
N PHE A 498 -37.52 9.01 32.23
CA PHE A 498 -37.32 8.88 33.67
C PHE A 498 -38.65 9.10 34.40
N HIS A 499 -39.00 8.12 35.25
CA HIS A 499 -40.18 8.17 36.10
C HIS A 499 -39.75 8.28 37.56
N PHE A 500 -40.45 9.11 38.34
CA PHE A 500 -40.21 9.26 39.78
C PHE A 500 -41.34 8.56 40.55
N PHE A 501 -41.01 7.49 41.27
CA PHE A 501 -41.95 6.73 42.10
C PHE A 501 -41.41 6.59 43.51
N ASN A 502 -42.13 7.08 44.53
CA ASN A 502 -41.75 6.94 45.95
C ASN A 502 -40.27 7.30 46.26
N PHE A 503 -39.77 8.40 45.69
CA PHE A 503 -38.36 8.86 45.79
C PHE A 503 -37.31 8.00 45.04
N ASP A 504 -37.71 6.96 44.31
CA ASP A 504 -36.84 6.20 43.41
C ASP A 504 -37.00 6.68 41.95
N ILE A 505 -35.89 6.69 41.21
CA ILE A 505 -35.87 6.91 39.75
C ILE A 505 -36.02 5.56 39.05
N VAL A 506 -36.96 5.48 38.10
CA VAL A 506 -37.19 4.30 37.25
C VAL A 506 -36.99 4.70 35.80
N ILE A 507 -36.13 3.97 35.11
CA ILE A 507 -35.78 4.14 33.70
C ILE A 507 -36.81 3.38 32.86
N GLY A 508 -37.50 4.07 31.97
CA GLY A 508 -38.33 3.51 30.92
C GLY A 508 -37.76 3.84 29.54
N LEU A 509 -38.35 3.26 28.50
CA LEU A 509 -38.05 3.67 27.12
C LEU A 509 -38.90 4.88 26.76
N GLN A 510 -38.30 5.80 26.01
CA GLN A 510 -39.07 6.79 25.28
C GLN A 510 -39.87 6.04 24.19
N ASP A 511 -41.17 6.35 24.05
CA ASP A 511 -41.97 5.78 22.95
C ASP A 511 -41.28 6.10 21.63
N GLU A 512 -41.01 5.07 20.80
CA GLU A 512 -40.59 5.30 19.41
C GLU A 512 -41.58 6.28 18.79
N ASN A 513 -41.06 7.32 18.13
CA ASN A 513 -41.90 8.40 17.64
C ASN A 513 -42.93 7.83 16.67
N ARG A 514 -44.15 7.56 17.16
CA ARG A 514 -45.24 6.95 16.39
C ARG A 514 -45.52 7.77 15.12
N GLN A 515 -45.29 9.08 15.20
CA GLN A 515 -45.41 9.98 14.05
C GLN A 515 -44.33 9.69 13.01
N THR A 516 -43.07 9.48 13.41
CA THR A 516 -41.98 9.11 12.49
C THR A 516 -42.22 7.75 11.84
N ILE A 517 -42.69 6.74 12.59
CA ILE A 517 -43.02 5.43 12.02
C ILE A 517 -44.18 5.57 11.03
N GLN A 518 -45.24 6.31 11.40
CA GLN A 518 -46.36 6.54 10.50
C GLN A 518 -45.95 7.30 9.24
N LEU A 519 -45.10 8.31 9.39
CA LEU A 519 -44.52 9.08 8.29
C LEU A 519 -43.69 8.17 7.38
N ALA A 520 -42.86 7.28 7.95
CA ALA A 520 -42.09 6.31 7.19
C ALA A 520 -43.01 5.40 6.35
N LYS A 521 -44.09 4.88 6.94
CA LYS A 521 -45.07 4.06 6.20
C LYS A 521 -45.69 4.82 5.03
N GLN A 522 -46.12 6.06 5.27
CA GLN A 522 -46.75 6.90 4.25
C GLN A 522 -45.79 7.22 3.09
N VAL A 523 -44.55 7.60 3.41
CA VAL A 523 -43.51 7.88 2.41
C VAL A 523 -43.17 6.62 1.61
N VAL A 524 -42.90 5.50 2.28
CA VAL A 524 -42.58 4.22 1.62
C VAL A 524 -43.73 3.77 0.73
N HIS A 525 -44.97 3.81 1.22
CA HIS A 525 -46.15 3.44 0.44
C HIS A 525 -46.32 4.33 -0.79
N THR A 526 -46.13 5.65 -0.65
CA THR A 526 -46.21 6.61 -1.77
C THR A 526 -45.16 6.28 -2.83
N LEU A 527 -43.91 6.05 -2.42
CA LEU A 527 -42.85 5.66 -3.34
C LEU A 527 -43.13 4.32 -4.02
N MET A 528 -43.63 3.32 -3.30
CA MET A 528 -44.03 2.02 -3.88
C MET A 528 -45.09 2.16 -4.98
N LEU A 529 -46.05 3.09 -4.83
CA LEU A 529 -47.04 3.39 -5.86
C LEU A 529 -46.47 4.16 -7.06
N SER A 530 -45.33 4.83 -6.88
CA SER A 530 -44.68 5.67 -7.88
C SER A 530 -43.35 5.08 -8.37
N GLN A 531 -43.33 3.79 -8.74
CA GLN A 531 -42.13 3.12 -9.29
C GLN A 531 -40.89 3.20 -8.38
N CYS A 532 -41.09 3.23 -7.06
CA CYS A 532 -40.07 3.27 -6.00
C CYS A 532 -39.18 4.53 -5.98
N GLN A 533 -39.50 5.59 -6.73
CA GLN A 533 -38.75 6.84 -6.73
C GLN A 533 -39.60 8.05 -7.15
N LEU A 534 -39.32 9.21 -6.57
CA LEU A 534 -39.90 10.50 -6.94
C LEU A 534 -38.87 11.61 -6.75
N SER A 535 -38.98 12.71 -7.52
CA SER A 535 -38.31 13.95 -7.10
C SER A 535 -38.83 14.39 -5.74
N PHE A 536 -37.99 15.04 -4.93
CA PHE A 536 -38.39 15.54 -3.61
C PHE A 536 -39.60 16.48 -3.72
N TRP A 537 -39.63 17.31 -4.76
CA TRP A 537 -40.78 18.19 -5.01
C TRP A 537 -42.07 17.40 -5.22
N GLN A 538 -42.07 16.38 -6.09
CA GLN A 538 -43.24 15.52 -6.32
C GLN A 538 -43.65 14.76 -5.05
N LEU A 539 -42.70 14.16 -4.34
CA LEU A 539 -42.98 13.46 -3.09
C LEU A 539 -43.62 14.39 -2.06
N LYS A 540 -43.12 15.63 -1.94
CA LYS A 540 -43.68 16.63 -1.03
C LYS A 540 -45.12 16.98 -1.38
N GLN A 541 -45.45 17.13 -2.67
CA GLN A 541 -46.82 17.38 -3.11
C GLN A 541 -47.74 16.19 -2.78
N GLU A 542 -47.32 14.97 -3.14
CA GLU A 542 -48.08 13.75 -2.84
C GLU A 542 -48.36 13.59 -1.34
N MET A 543 -47.36 13.81 -0.50
CA MET A 543 -47.49 13.72 0.96
C MET A 543 -48.43 14.79 1.53
N LEU A 544 -48.38 16.01 0.99
CA LEU A 544 -49.27 17.10 1.40
C LEU A 544 -50.72 16.81 0.98
N THR A 545 -50.93 16.33 -0.25
CA THR A 545 -52.27 16.06 -0.79
C THR A 545 -52.93 14.83 -0.15
N LYS A 546 -52.20 13.71 -0.01
CA LYS A 546 -52.77 12.45 0.48
C LYS A 546 -52.85 12.37 2.00
N TYR A 547 -51.87 12.93 2.70
CA TYR A 547 -51.70 12.73 4.15
C TYR A 547 -51.67 14.03 4.96
N GLN A 548 -51.75 15.20 4.32
CA GLN A 548 -51.59 16.51 4.96
C GLN A 548 -50.27 16.64 5.73
N GLN A 549 -49.24 15.93 5.28
CA GLN A 549 -47.91 15.93 5.89
C GLN A 549 -46.97 16.84 5.09
N ASN A 550 -46.34 17.79 5.78
CA ASN A 550 -45.33 18.65 5.19
C ASN A 550 -43.94 18.09 5.54
N ILE A 551 -43.27 17.50 4.55
CA ILE A 551 -41.93 16.93 4.72
C ILE A 551 -40.84 17.85 4.19
N THR A 552 -39.65 17.75 4.79
CA THR A 552 -38.43 18.38 4.29
C THR A 552 -37.47 17.33 3.74
N ILE A 553 -36.50 17.78 2.94
CA ILE A 553 -35.47 16.88 2.42
C ILE A 553 -34.58 16.34 3.55
N THR A 554 -34.37 17.14 4.60
CA THR A 554 -33.61 16.75 5.78
C THR A 554 -34.30 15.64 6.58
N THR A 555 -35.63 15.65 6.69
CA THR A 555 -36.39 14.53 7.28
C THR A 555 -36.15 13.24 6.50
N CYS A 556 -36.14 13.28 5.17
CA CYS A 556 -35.85 12.11 4.34
C CYS A 556 -34.42 11.60 4.55
N GLN A 557 -33.44 12.51 4.62
CA GLN A 557 -32.01 12.18 4.76
C GLN A 557 -31.63 11.67 6.16
N ASN A 558 -32.29 12.16 7.22
CA ASN A 558 -31.88 11.91 8.60
C ASN A 558 -32.81 10.94 9.32
N GLU A 559 -34.12 11.18 9.28
CA GLU A 559 -35.12 10.41 10.03
C GLU A 559 -35.57 9.16 9.28
N LEU A 560 -35.63 9.21 7.94
CA LEU A 560 -36.12 8.11 7.09
C LEU A 560 -35.01 7.34 6.37
N LYS A 561 -33.75 7.54 6.75
CA LYS A 561 -32.56 6.99 6.08
C LYS A 561 -32.51 5.46 5.97
N ASP A 562 -33.26 4.75 6.82
CA ASP A 562 -33.39 3.29 6.77
C ASP A 562 -34.27 2.82 5.61
N TYR A 563 -35.16 3.69 5.15
CA TYR A 563 -36.21 3.38 4.19
C TYR A 563 -35.96 4.01 2.81
N VAL A 564 -35.34 5.20 2.79
CA VAL A 564 -35.09 5.97 1.57
C VAL A 564 -33.67 6.48 1.46
N THR A 565 -33.21 6.68 0.23
CA THR A 565 -31.98 7.42 -0.11
C THR A 565 -32.33 8.64 -0.94
N VAL A 566 -31.56 9.72 -0.77
CA VAL A 566 -31.74 10.98 -1.49
C VAL A 566 -30.49 11.26 -2.32
N ILE A 567 -30.63 11.28 -3.65
CA ILE A 567 -29.55 11.52 -4.62
C ILE A 567 -30.07 12.55 -5.63
N ASP A 568 -29.36 13.66 -5.81
CA ASP A 568 -29.72 14.74 -6.75
C ASP A 568 -31.19 15.17 -6.67
N GLN A 569 -31.65 15.51 -5.46
CA GLN A 569 -33.05 15.89 -5.18
C GLN A 569 -34.09 14.80 -5.52
N THR A 570 -33.67 13.57 -5.81
CA THR A 570 -34.54 12.42 -6.04
C THR A 570 -34.53 11.51 -4.82
N VAL A 571 -35.71 11.19 -4.31
CA VAL A 571 -35.94 10.28 -3.19
C VAL A 571 -36.31 8.92 -3.75
N ARG A 572 -35.54 7.88 -3.41
CA ARG A 572 -35.73 6.51 -3.86
C ARG A 572 -35.72 5.54 -2.68
N LEU A 573 -36.38 4.40 -2.83
CA LEU A 573 -36.35 3.34 -1.81
C LEU A 573 -34.93 2.78 -1.63
N THR A 574 -34.58 2.37 -0.42
CA THR A 574 -33.34 1.62 -0.18
C THR A 574 -33.41 0.22 -0.83
N PRO A 575 -32.27 -0.44 -1.12
CA PRO A 575 -32.27 -1.81 -1.65
C PRO A 575 -33.22 -2.80 -0.92
N PRO A 576 -33.24 -2.91 0.43
CA PRO A 576 -34.21 -3.77 1.11
C PRO A 576 -35.67 -3.36 0.88
N MET A 577 -35.97 -2.08 0.68
CA MET A 577 -37.33 -1.62 0.41
C MET A 577 -37.78 -1.93 -1.03
N TYR A 578 -36.86 -2.09 -1.99
CA TYR A 578 -37.18 -2.70 -3.29
C TYR A 578 -37.56 -4.18 -3.16
N PHE A 579 -36.87 -4.93 -2.31
CA PHE A 579 -37.28 -6.29 -1.95
C PHE A 579 -38.67 -6.28 -1.30
N ALA A 580 -38.90 -5.35 -0.37
CA ALA A 580 -40.21 -5.18 0.29
C ALA A 580 -41.32 -4.85 -0.72
N TYR A 581 -41.06 -4.01 -1.73
CA TYR A 581 -42.02 -3.69 -2.78
C TYR A 581 -42.48 -4.94 -3.54
N ASN A 582 -41.54 -5.76 -4.00
CA ASN A 582 -41.88 -7.02 -4.67
C ASN A 582 -42.62 -7.99 -3.72
N ALA A 583 -42.24 -8.01 -2.44
CA ALA A 583 -42.91 -8.78 -1.40
C ALA A 583 -44.37 -8.32 -1.22
N VAL A 584 -44.65 -7.01 -1.25
CA VAL A 584 -46.01 -6.46 -1.18
C VAL A 584 -46.86 -6.96 -2.35
N ILE A 585 -46.35 -6.87 -3.58
CA ILE A 585 -47.10 -7.32 -4.77
C ILE A 585 -47.39 -8.83 -4.68
N LEU A 586 -46.43 -9.63 -4.21
CA LEU A 586 -46.61 -11.06 -4.02
C LEU A 586 -47.64 -11.34 -2.91
N LEU A 587 -47.46 -10.78 -1.72
CA LEU A 587 -48.30 -11.07 -0.56
C LEU A 587 -49.75 -10.67 -0.78
N ASN A 588 -50.02 -9.60 -1.53
CA ASN A 588 -51.40 -9.23 -1.89
C ASN A 588 -52.10 -10.30 -2.75
N GLN A 589 -51.38 -11.15 -3.49
CA GLN A 589 -51.96 -12.28 -4.23
C GLN A 589 -52.34 -13.45 -3.31
N PHE A 590 -51.82 -13.47 -2.08
CA PHE A 590 -52.06 -14.49 -1.06
C PHE A 590 -52.77 -13.91 0.18
N ASP A 591 -53.66 -12.92 0.00
CA ASP A 591 -54.42 -12.29 1.10
C ASP A 591 -53.53 -11.78 2.26
N GLY A 592 -52.35 -11.26 1.91
CA GLY A 592 -51.37 -10.70 2.83
C GLY A 592 -50.63 -11.70 3.71
N LYS A 593 -50.74 -13.01 3.47
CA LYS A 593 -50.04 -14.05 4.25
C LYS A 593 -49.67 -15.27 3.43
N ILE A 594 -48.46 -15.78 3.61
CA ILE A 594 -47.99 -17.00 2.95
C ILE A 594 -46.98 -17.71 3.85
N THR A 595 -46.78 -19.02 3.67
CA THR A 595 -45.69 -19.72 4.38
C THR A 595 -44.33 -19.19 3.92
N TYR A 596 -43.32 -19.25 4.78
CA TYR A 596 -41.98 -18.76 4.45
C TYR A 596 -41.35 -19.51 3.28
N GLU A 597 -41.55 -20.83 3.19
CA GLU A 597 -41.00 -21.65 2.10
C GLU A 597 -41.67 -21.32 0.76
N ASP A 598 -43.00 -21.21 0.75
CA ASP A 598 -43.76 -20.84 -0.45
C ASP A 598 -43.43 -19.40 -0.89
N PHE A 599 -43.20 -18.49 0.06
CA PHE A 599 -42.77 -17.13 -0.26
C PHE A 599 -41.49 -17.13 -1.09
N LEU A 600 -40.46 -17.88 -0.66
CA LEU A 600 -39.17 -17.91 -1.35
C LEU A 600 -39.31 -18.45 -2.79
N LEU A 601 -40.11 -19.51 -2.96
CA LEU A 601 -40.38 -20.12 -4.26
C LEU A 601 -41.14 -19.17 -5.19
N GLU A 602 -42.23 -18.58 -4.71
CA GLU A 602 -43.08 -17.70 -5.52
C GLU A 602 -42.41 -16.37 -5.83
N TYR A 603 -41.62 -15.83 -4.90
CA TYR A 603 -40.84 -14.61 -5.14
C TYR A 603 -39.82 -14.82 -6.26
N GLN A 604 -39.12 -15.96 -6.26
CA GLN A 604 -38.16 -16.31 -7.31
C GLN A 604 -38.85 -16.47 -8.67
N ARG A 605 -39.99 -17.16 -8.71
CA ARG A 605 -40.79 -17.32 -9.94
C ARG A 605 -41.24 -15.99 -10.52
N LYS A 606 -41.66 -15.06 -9.67
CA LYS A 606 -42.21 -13.75 -10.07
C LYS A 606 -41.15 -12.76 -10.56
N THR A 607 -39.97 -12.79 -9.96
CA THR A 607 -38.85 -11.89 -10.34
C THR A 607 -38.08 -12.39 -11.56
N GLY A 608 -38.41 -13.56 -12.10
CA GLY A 608 -37.77 -14.12 -13.30
C GLY A 608 -36.31 -14.51 -13.10
N SER A 609 -35.84 -14.60 -11.84
CA SER A 609 -34.45 -14.92 -11.53
C SER A 609 -34.21 -16.42 -11.62
N SER A 610 -33.26 -16.81 -12.48
CA SER A 610 -32.78 -18.20 -12.63
C SER A 610 -32.02 -18.72 -11.39
N HIS A 611 -31.71 -17.83 -10.45
CA HIS A 611 -30.97 -18.13 -9.23
C HIS A 611 -31.84 -17.96 -7.97
N LEU A 612 -31.44 -18.66 -6.90
CA LEU A 612 -32.04 -18.54 -5.57
C LEU A 612 -31.96 -17.09 -5.08
N LEU A 613 -32.99 -16.65 -4.35
CA LEU A 613 -33.02 -15.32 -3.73
C LEU A 613 -31.82 -15.13 -2.80
N TYR A 614 -30.88 -14.25 -3.16
CA TYR A 614 -29.70 -13.97 -2.35
C TYR A 614 -29.86 -12.66 -1.56
N PRO A 615 -29.88 -12.70 -0.22
CA PRO A 615 -29.97 -11.50 0.62
C PRO A 615 -28.90 -10.45 0.33
N THR A 616 -27.74 -10.89 -0.16
CA THR A 616 -26.58 -10.04 -0.45
C THR A 616 -26.84 -9.05 -1.59
N GLU A 617 -27.76 -9.36 -2.50
CA GLU A 617 -28.21 -8.43 -3.56
C GLU A 617 -28.94 -7.19 -2.98
N TYR A 618 -29.39 -7.29 -1.73
CA TYR A 618 -30.07 -6.23 -0.99
C TYR A 618 -29.22 -5.69 0.18
N GLY A 619 -27.95 -6.08 0.28
CA GLY A 619 -27.00 -5.59 1.28
C GLY A 619 -27.10 -6.28 2.64
N TYR A 620 -27.70 -7.48 2.70
CA TYR A 620 -27.84 -8.26 3.92
C TYR A 620 -27.19 -9.65 3.79
N PRO A 621 -26.68 -10.22 4.88
CA PRO A 621 -25.98 -11.50 4.86
C PRO A 621 -26.91 -12.72 4.95
N THR A 622 -28.11 -12.54 5.52
CA THR A 622 -29.09 -13.61 5.73
C THR A 622 -30.50 -13.10 5.45
N MET A 623 -31.41 -14.02 5.09
CA MET A 623 -32.83 -13.69 4.89
C MET A 623 -33.47 -13.13 6.17
N THR A 624 -33.09 -13.65 7.35
CA THR A 624 -33.64 -13.16 8.62
C THR A 624 -33.34 -11.67 8.82
N ARG A 625 -32.10 -11.25 8.61
CA ARG A 625 -31.70 -9.83 8.71
C ARG A 625 -32.38 -8.96 7.66
N LEU A 626 -32.54 -9.46 6.43
CA LEU A 626 -33.28 -8.75 5.38
C LEU A 626 -34.75 -8.55 5.78
N PHE A 627 -35.40 -9.55 6.38
CA PHE A 627 -36.78 -9.43 6.86
C PHE A 627 -36.92 -8.50 8.07
N GLU A 628 -35.94 -8.47 8.98
CA GLU A 628 -35.88 -7.49 10.08
C GLU A 628 -35.79 -6.06 9.54
N ALA A 629 -35.01 -5.83 8.48
CA ALA A 629 -34.85 -4.52 7.87
C ALA A 629 -36.12 -3.98 7.19
N ILE A 630 -37.04 -4.85 6.78
CA ILE A 630 -38.29 -4.49 6.09
C ILE A 630 -39.52 -4.64 6.97
N GLN A 631 -39.34 -4.80 8.29
CA GLN A 631 -40.44 -5.05 9.24
C GLN A 631 -41.54 -3.98 9.21
N LEU A 632 -41.23 -2.77 8.72
CA LEU A 632 -42.20 -1.71 8.45
C LEU A 632 -43.33 -2.19 7.52
N VAL A 633 -42.96 -3.00 6.51
CA VAL A 633 -43.81 -3.44 5.40
C VAL A 633 -44.30 -4.87 5.60
N CYS A 634 -43.42 -5.82 5.92
CA CYS A 634 -43.80 -7.21 6.15
C CYS A 634 -42.87 -7.88 7.16
N CYS A 635 -43.35 -8.88 7.87
CA CYS A 635 -42.58 -9.56 8.93
C CYS A 635 -42.74 -11.07 8.87
N ILE A 636 -41.76 -11.79 9.41
CA ILE A 636 -41.88 -13.23 9.65
C ILE A 636 -42.43 -13.46 11.06
N ARG A 637 -43.47 -14.28 11.19
CA ARG A 637 -43.96 -14.77 12.48
C ARG A 637 -43.99 -16.29 12.52
N GLY A 638 -43.86 -16.85 13.72
CA GLY A 638 -43.88 -18.31 13.95
C GLY A 638 -42.49 -18.90 14.20
N ARG A 639 -42.45 -20.20 14.51
CA ARG A 639 -41.22 -20.93 14.86
C ARG A 639 -41.03 -22.13 13.93
N ARG A 640 -39.77 -22.42 13.59
CA ARG A 640 -39.35 -23.58 12.78
C ARG A 640 -40.13 -23.70 11.46
N TYR A 641 -40.91 -24.76 11.30
CA TYR A 641 -41.69 -25.09 10.10
C TYR A 641 -43.01 -24.30 9.97
N ASN A 642 -43.45 -23.58 11.02
CA ASN A 642 -44.66 -22.76 10.99
C ASN A 642 -44.34 -21.27 10.76
N LYS A 643 -43.26 -20.94 10.05
CA LYS A 643 -42.93 -19.56 9.73
C LYS A 643 -43.85 -19.06 8.63
N MET A 644 -44.52 -17.94 8.88
CA MET A 644 -45.35 -17.23 7.92
C MET A 644 -44.78 -15.84 7.66
N VAL A 645 -44.82 -15.43 6.39
CA VAL A 645 -44.58 -14.03 6.00
C VAL A 645 -45.92 -13.32 5.99
N LEU A 646 -46.01 -12.21 6.73
CA LEU A 646 -47.21 -11.44 6.93
C LEU A 646 -47.01 -10.01 6.45
N LEU A 647 -47.91 -9.54 5.58
CA LEU A 647 -47.97 -8.16 5.11
C LEU A 647 -48.60 -7.26 6.18
N ASN A 648 -48.01 -6.10 6.41
CA ASN A 648 -48.62 -5.06 7.22
C ASN A 648 -49.87 -4.52 6.51
N ASN A 649 -50.99 -4.43 7.23
CA ASN A 649 -52.29 -4.08 6.65
C ASN A 649 -52.30 -2.73 5.93
N GLU A 650 -51.48 -1.76 6.35
CA GLU A 650 -51.38 -0.45 5.68
C GLU A 650 -50.84 -0.53 4.24
N PHE A 651 -50.20 -1.63 3.87
CA PHE A 651 -49.65 -1.88 2.52
C PHE A 651 -50.51 -2.86 1.70
N ARG A 652 -51.71 -3.23 2.17
CA ARG A 652 -52.67 -4.00 1.36
C ARG A 652 -53.26 -3.11 0.26
N PHE A 653 -53.37 -3.63 -0.96
CA PHE A 653 -54.06 -2.90 -2.03
C PHE A 653 -55.54 -2.74 -1.67
N GLY A 654 -56.01 -1.49 -1.54
CA GLY A 654 -57.38 -1.15 -1.10
C GLY A 654 -57.49 -0.44 0.26
N SER A 655 -56.39 -0.26 0.99
CA SER A 655 -56.38 0.39 2.33
C SER A 655 -56.66 1.90 2.29
N TYR A 656 -56.42 2.53 1.13
CA TYR A 656 -56.83 3.88 0.82
C TYR A 656 -57.43 3.82 -0.59
N SER A 657 -58.73 4.07 -0.66
CA SER A 657 -59.49 4.20 -1.91
C SER A 657 -58.71 5.06 -2.90
N ILE A 658 -58.41 4.47 -4.05
CA ILE A 658 -58.02 5.16 -5.27
C ILE A 658 -59.09 6.22 -5.53
N ILE A 659 -58.76 7.50 -5.32
CA ILE A 659 -59.56 8.59 -5.83
C ILE A 659 -59.03 8.89 -7.22
N GLY A 660 -59.88 8.67 -8.22
CA GLY A 660 -59.78 9.28 -9.55
C GLY A 660 -59.33 8.33 -10.64
N GLU A 661 -60.29 8.02 -11.52
CA GLU A 661 -60.10 7.64 -12.92
C GLU A 661 -59.17 8.59 -13.69
#